data_AF-A0A9W8XZ92-F1
#
_entry.id   AF-A0A9W8XZ92-F1
#
_cell.length_a   1.000
_cell.length_b   1.000
_cell.length_c   1.000
_cell.angle_alpha   90.00
_cell.angle_beta   90.00
_cell.angle_gamma   90.00
#
_symmetry.space_group_name_H-M   'P 1'
#
loop_
_entity.id
_entity.type
_entity.pdbx_description
1 polymer ?
#
loop_
_entity_poly.entity_id
_entity_poly.type
_entity_poly.pdbx_seq_one_letter_code
_entity_poly.pdbx_strand_id
1 'polypeptide(L)'
;MTKRSRDSITSSSYAEPSDRRASHDAEGSGSHEDGEGSSLKKPRSFMATLACDICRARKTRCDEDRPRCGYCRTMNLECTYQTPRATKKDQSMAVAINAIRRLESKIEDLTAAINAPQAPAAMPLPPPGPLPDHRSPQSTYSQPSPGSHGPIAHSHRSRNDRISIHELAMSPQVMGTPAKSPYSVPETHSKVALSFSQHRVALWPSVKQILPTEFVSARTELSEDYIMEIENQRAPLPMHIDRPPNTLRDSWLMDLQQSVVKGLSDAYFAVFHRNTPVLDKFHFHATTLGLAVENEFGCDIESCLVLTVLALGCLAVKAHEEGNFALPSRRSSTVHGFIYPDWYELTLDAPPGLKFFNEARKRFGFLMCQNDLQAGQFYMLQTLYYAQILRPLDSWTTVNRAALCCTSILSRTNTTDFDKWEGDMLSRLFWNTLMYESVITQELDLLPHSGLLNYEIETPLPKFMPCPRPKTSISGLITDEEDSLFNFHFLAQAAHRILLTRVKQSLYFIAERENFPSASLTAEMHHQLEQWRASLPQTLQFSDNESVDESPSPAHVIAKAMLRSRYLVAKFHIGRPFLYKALHAPTYTNDAEYNEVREGLRGGMYWPTTMGLCTQMLSALPLKFGWCCQCFGQVLLFHAIARSPDANLQETLPAGWQEWVQIMMKLIESCARDSPGIAKDFELLRLLDV
;
A
#
# COMPACT_ATOMS: atom_id res chain seq x y z
N MET A 1 33.67 37.50 14.35
CA MET A 1 35.03 38.03 14.64
C MET A 1 35.66 37.09 15.68
N THR A 2 36.89 36.57 15.58
CA THR A 2 38.05 36.85 14.70
C THR A 2 38.73 35.57 14.22
N LYS A 3 39.30 35.59 13.01
CA LYS A 3 40.18 34.54 12.45
C LYS A 3 41.48 34.41 13.26
N ARG A 4 42.07 33.21 13.27
CA ARG A 4 43.51 33.02 12.97
C ARG A 4 43.75 31.68 12.28
N SER A 5 44.81 31.65 11.47
CA SER A 5 45.17 30.62 10.47
C SER A 5 46.71 30.53 10.42
N ARG A 6 47.25 29.66 9.54
CA ARG A 6 48.67 29.38 9.16
C ARG A 6 49.28 28.13 9.81
N ASP A 7 50.14 27.35 9.17
CA ASP A 7 50.52 27.11 7.74
C ASP A 7 51.21 25.71 7.75
N SER A 8 50.89 24.74 6.88
CA SER A 8 51.45 24.48 5.53
C SER A 8 52.97 24.21 5.43
N ILE A 9 53.37 23.00 4.97
CA ILE A 9 54.62 22.55 4.27
C ILE A 9 54.52 20.99 4.15
N THR A 10 54.23 20.34 3.02
CA THR A 10 55.12 19.88 1.89
C THR A 10 56.38 19.11 2.33
N SER A 11 56.83 17.98 1.76
CA SER A 11 56.39 17.13 0.64
C SER A 11 57.28 15.86 0.53
N SER A 12 56.88 14.85 -0.29
CA SER A 12 57.79 13.87 -0.95
C SER A 12 58.45 12.77 -0.07
N SER A 13 59.02 11.67 -0.61
CA SER A 13 58.44 10.54 -1.39
C SER A 13 59.43 9.34 -1.39
N TYR A 14 59.00 8.19 -1.97
CA TYR A 14 59.80 6.99 -2.37
C TYR A 14 60.26 5.92 -1.35
N ALA A 15 59.78 4.69 -1.66
CA ALA A 15 60.52 3.43 -1.87
C ALA A 15 60.87 2.48 -0.69
N GLU A 16 60.49 1.21 -0.91
CA GLU A 16 60.98 0.00 -0.23
C GLU A 16 62.45 -0.32 -0.61
N PRO A 17 63.06 -1.35 0.01
CA PRO A 17 63.22 -2.58 -0.78
C PRO A 17 63.00 -3.91 -0.01
N SER A 18 62.84 -4.98 -0.80
CA SER A 18 62.62 -6.38 -0.41
C SER A 18 63.89 -7.14 0.04
N ASP A 19 63.63 -8.36 0.53
CA ASP A 19 64.41 -9.60 0.47
C ASP A 19 65.18 -10.08 1.72
N ARG A 20 64.79 -11.29 2.16
CA ARG A 20 65.70 -12.44 2.30
C ARG A 20 64.94 -13.77 2.37
N ARG A 21 65.34 -14.71 1.50
CA ARG A 21 64.93 -16.13 1.53
C ARG A 21 65.85 -16.93 2.46
N ALA A 22 65.35 -18.06 2.97
CA ALA A 22 66.14 -19.24 3.29
C ALA A 22 65.28 -20.49 2.99
N SER A 23 65.92 -21.52 2.43
CA SER A 23 65.32 -22.77 1.93
C SER A 23 65.84 -23.98 2.70
N HIS A 24 65.13 -25.11 2.64
CA HIS A 24 65.75 -26.44 2.52
C HIS A 24 64.75 -27.51 2.09
N ASP A 25 65.29 -28.59 1.52
CA ASP A 25 64.64 -29.48 0.55
C ASP A 25 64.35 -30.88 1.11
N ALA A 26 63.46 -31.63 0.44
CA ALA A 26 63.54 -33.10 0.34
C ALA A 26 62.71 -33.59 -0.86
N GLU A 27 63.30 -34.45 -1.69
CA GLU A 27 62.72 -34.98 -2.94
C GLU A 27 61.88 -36.25 -2.73
N GLY A 28 61.02 -36.57 -3.70
CA GLY A 28 60.33 -37.86 -3.81
C GLY A 28 59.70 -38.04 -5.20
N SER A 29 60.37 -38.80 -6.06
CA SER A 29 59.97 -39.02 -7.47
C SER A 29 59.02 -40.20 -7.66
N GLY A 30 58.08 -40.10 -8.62
CA GLY A 30 57.16 -41.16 -9.04
C GLY A 30 56.32 -40.74 -10.25
N SER A 31 56.26 -41.58 -11.28
CA SER A 31 55.85 -41.21 -12.65
C SER A 31 54.58 -41.92 -13.18
N HIS A 32 54.10 -41.41 -14.32
CA HIS A 32 53.12 -41.96 -15.29
C HIS A 32 51.60 -41.73 -15.12
N GLU A 33 51.10 -40.94 -16.10
CA GLU A 33 49.98 -41.21 -17.02
C GLU A 33 48.50 -41.00 -16.64
N ASP A 34 47.74 -40.72 -17.70
CA ASP A 34 46.43 -40.08 -17.72
C ASP A 34 45.24 -40.98 -17.33
N GLY A 35 44.17 -40.35 -16.85
CA GLY A 35 42.87 -40.99 -16.66
C GLY A 35 41.75 -39.98 -16.40
N GLU A 36 40.75 -39.93 -17.29
CA GLU A 36 39.54 -39.11 -17.11
C GLU A 36 38.75 -39.55 -15.87
N GLY A 37 38.22 -38.60 -15.08
CA GLY A 37 37.41 -38.96 -13.90
C GLY A 37 36.79 -37.79 -13.15
N SER A 38 35.49 -37.55 -13.36
CA SER A 38 34.68 -36.58 -12.63
C SER A 38 34.75 -36.76 -11.11
N SER A 39 35.28 -35.75 -10.39
CA SER A 39 35.28 -35.71 -8.92
C SER A 39 34.06 -34.95 -8.37
N LEU A 40 32.94 -35.66 -8.24
CA LEU A 40 31.80 -35.21 -7.46
C LEU A 40 32.20 -35.04 -5.98
N LYS A 41 31.94 -33.86 -5.40
CA LYS A 41 32.19 -33.57 -3.99
C LYS A 41 31.37 -34.52 -3.10
N LYS A 42 32.04 -35.27 -2.22
CA LYS A 42 31.36 -36.12 -1.21
C LYS A 42 30.37 -35.30 -0.37
N PRO A 43 29.11 -35.72 -0.23
CA PRO A 43 28.16 -35.04 0.65
C PRO A 43 28.56 -35.22 2.12
N ARG A 44 28.32 -34.19 2.94
CA ARG A 44 28.51 -34.26 4.40
C ARG A 44 27.60 -35.34 4.99
N SER A 45 28.11 -36.09 5.97
CA SER A 45 27.41 -37.24 6.53
C SER A 45 26.21 -36.84 7.38
N PHE A 46 25.00 -37.21 6.94
CA PHE A 46 23.73 -37.07 7.67
C PHE A 46 23.83 -37.53 9.14
N MET A 47 23.49 -36.66 10.09
CA MET A 47 23.35 -37.00 11.51
C MET A 47 21.88 -37.05 11.89
N ALA A 48 21.50 -38.16 12.53
CA ALA A 48 20.16 -38.42 13.04
C ALA A 48 19.81 -37.51 14.24
N THR A 49 18.68 -36.81 14.12
CA THR A 49 17.95 -36.08 15.16
C THR A 49 17.43 -36.95 16.32
N LEU A 50 17.10 -38.21 16.08
CA LEU A 50 16.56 -39.15 17.08
C LEU A 50 17.00 -40.60 16.80
N ALA A 51 18.08 -41.05 17.43
CA ALA A 51 18.49 -42.45 17.36
C ALA A 51 17.51 -43.40 18.07
N CYS A 52 17.24 -44.57 17.47
CA CYS A 52 16.47 -45.66 18.09
C CYS A 52 17.17 -46.24 19.34
N ASP A 53 16.41 -46.94 20.20
CA ASP A 53 16.90 -47.43 21.49
C ASP A 53 18.17 -48.30 21.38
N ILE A 54 18.24 -49.19 20.38
CA ILE A 54 19.40 -50.06 20.15
C ILE A 54 20.64 -49.28 19.70
N CYS A 55 20.49 -48.37 18.72
CA CYS A 55 21.60 -47.52 18.27
C CYS A 55 22.09 -46.61 19.39
N ARG A 56 21.17 -46.08 20.21
CA ARG A 56 21.46 -45.24 21.37
C ARG A 56 22.21 -46.00 22.46
N ALA A 57 21.74 -47.19 22.83
CA ALA A 57 22.38 -48.05 23.83
C ALA A 57 23.78 -48.51 23.40
N ARG A 58 23.96 -48.83 22.10
CA ARG A 58 25.24 -49.27 21.54
C ARG A 58 26.15 -48.13 21.06
N LYS A 59 25.74 -46.86 21.25
CA LYS A 59 26.43 -45.66 20.74
C LYS A 59 26.82 -45.76 19.25
N THR A 60 25.99 -46.44 18.46
CA THR A 60 26.20 -46.65 17.02
C THR A 60 25.38 -45.63 16.23
N ARG A 61 25.88 -45.19 15.07
CA ARG A 61 25.17 -44.25 14.20
C ARG A 61 23.83 -44.83 13.75
N CYS A 62 22.76 -44.08 14.00
CA CYS A 62 21.43 -44.36 13.46
C CYS A 62 21.25 -43.56 12.15
N ASP A 63 20.56 -44.14 11.18
CA ASP A 63 20.14 -43.52 9.91
C ASP A 63 18.67 -43.07 9.93
N GLU A 64 17.98 -43.27 11.06
CA GLU A 64 16.60 -42.82 11.34
C GLU A 64 15.49 -43.45 10.48
N ASP A 65 15.84 -44.41 9.62
CA ASP A 65 14.91 -45.05 8.71
C ASP A 65 13.80 -45.82 9.47
N ARG A 66 12.59 -45.82 8.91
CA ARG A 66 11.38 -46.39 9.52
C ARG A 66 10.74 -47.41 8.58
N PRO A 67 10.29 -48.59 9.07
CA PRO A 67 10.06 -48.93 10.48
C PRO A 67 11.30 -49.44 11.25
N ARG A 68 12.41 -49.77 10.58
CA ARG A 68 13.66 -50.19 11.24
C ARG A 68 14.85 -49.48 10.61
N CYS A 69 15.71 -48.87 11.44
CA CYS A 69 16.96 -48.25 11.01
C CYS A 69 17.89 -49.31 10.36
N GLY A 70 18.76 -48.90 9.43
CA GLY A 70 19.60 -49.80 8.64
C GLY A 70 20.50 -50.70 9.50
N TYR A 71 21.13 -50.13 10.54
CA TYR A 71 21.94 -50.91 11.49
C TYR A 71 21.14 -52.02 12.18
N CYS A 72 19.92 -51.71 12.67
CA CYS A 72 19.07 -52.70 13.32
C CYS A 72 18.48 -53.71 12.32
N ARG A 73 18.28 -53.31 11.05
CA ARG A 73 17.85 -54.19 9.96
C ARG A 73 18.93 -55.23 9.65
N THR A 74 20.19 -54.80 9.46
CA THR A 74 21.33 -55.69 9.15
C THR A 74 21.69 -56.61 10.32
N MET A 75 21.68 -56.10 11.56
CA MET A 75 21.96 -56.92 12.76
C MET A 75 20.77 -57.76 13.24
N ASN A 76 19.66 -57.71 12.51
CA ASN A 76 18.35 -58.26 12.85
C ASN A 76 17.87 -57.98 14.31
N LEU A 77 18.08 -56.75 14.78
CA LEU A 77 17.67 -56.28 16.11
C LEU A 77 16.31 -55.56 16.06
N GLU A 78 15.53 -55.67 17.13
CA GLU A 78 14.25 -54.96 17.29
C GLU A 78 14.51 -53.45 17.41
N CYS A 79 13.88 -52.64 16.55
CA CYS A 79 14.20 -51.23 16.38
C CYS A 79 13.07 -50.34 16.89
N THR A 80 13.09 -50.02 18.18
CA THR A 80 12.07 -49.18 18.83
C THR A 80 12.54 -47.73 18.91
N TYR A 81 11.64 -46.79 18.61
CA TYR A 81 11.82 -45.36 18.86
C TYR A 81 10.84 -44.94 19.96
N GLN A 82 11.33 -44.33 21.04
CA GLN A 82 10.47 -43.91 22.14
C GLN A 82 9.52 -42.79 21.71
N THR A 83 8.23 -42.95 21.99
CA THR A 83 7.28 -41.83 22.02
C THR A 83 7.60 -40.93 23.23
N PRO A 84 7.58 -39.59 23.08
CA PRO A 84 7.89 -38.69 24.19
C PRO A 84 6.94 -38.90 25.38
N ARG A 85 7.50 -39.05 26.59
CA ARG A 85 6.70 -39.07 27.82
C ARG A 85 6.17 -37.67 28.11
N ALA A 86 4.88 -37.59 28.42
CA ALA A 86 4.20 -36.33 28.77
C ALA A 86 4.89 -35.63 29.94
N THR A 87 5.14 -34.33 29.78
CA THR A 87 5.78 -33.45 30.75
C THR A 87 4.77 -32.89 31.75
N LYS A 88 5.25 -32.25 32.83
CA LYS A 88 4.38 -31.50 33.76
C LYS A 88 3.58 -30.39 33.05
N LYS A 89 4.09 -29.88 31.92
CA LYS A 89 3.41 -28.87 31.08
C LYS A 89 2.16 -29.45 30.41
N ASP A 90 2.21 -30.73 30.00
CA ASP A 90 1.10 -31.43 29.37
C ASP A 90 -0.03 -31.76 30.37
N GLN A 91 0.31 -32.04 31.63
CA GLN A 91 -0.68 -32.15 32.71
C GLN A 91 -1.37 -30.81 32.99
N SER A 92 -0.61 -29.71 33.06
CA SER A 92 -1.18 -28.36 33.20
C SER A 92 -2.07 -27.98 32.01
N MET A 93 -1.69 -28.39 30.80
CA MET A 93 -2.47 -28.18 29.58
C MET A 93 -3.75 -29.01 29.58
N ALA A 94 -3.72 -30.27 30.03
CA ALA A 94 -4.93 -31.10 30.19
C ALA A 94 -5.91 -30.53 31.23
N VAL A 95 -5.41 -29.97 32.34
CA VAL A 95 -6.24 -29.26 33.33
C VAL A 95 -6.86 -28.00 32.72
N ALA A 96 -6.10 -27.22 31.95
CA ALA A 96 -6.61 -26.04 31.25
C ALA A 96 -7.68 -26.39 30.20
N ILE A 97 -7.47 -27.43 29.39
CA ILE A 97 -8.45 -27.91 28.40
C ILE A 97 -9.76 -28.36 29.09
N ASN A 98 -9.66 -29.06 30.23
CA ASN A 98 -10.84 -29.44 31.01
C ASN A 98 -11.55 -28.26 31.68
N ALA A 99 -10.83 -27.17 32.00
CA ALA A 99 -11.44 -25.92 32.47
C ALA A 99 -12.16 -25.18 31.32
N ILE A 100 -11.56 -25.13 30.12
CA ILE A 100 -12.15 -24.54 28.92
C ILE A 100 -13.45 -25.26 28.55
N ARG A 101 -13.46 -26.59 28.47
CA ARG A 101 -14.68 -27.38 28.18
C ARG A 101 -15.82 -27.15 29.18
N ARG A 102 -15.49 -26.88 30.45
CA ARG A 102 -16.48 -26.52 31.49
C ARG A 102 -17.01 -25.09 31.35
N LEU A 103 -16.25 -24.19 30.73
CA LEU A 103 -16.69 -22.84 30.40
C LEU A 103 -17.52 -22.84 29.10
N GLU A 104 -17.11 -23.58 28.08
CA GLU A 104 -17.86 -23.80 26.84
C GLU A 104 -19.27 -24.35 27.14
N SER A 105 -19.38 -25.43 27.91
CA SER A 105 -20.67 -25.98 28.35
C SER A 105 -21.52 -24.97 29.14
N LYS A 106 -20.93 -24.13 30.00
CA LYS A 106 -21.67 -23.07 30.70
C LYS A 106 -22.13 -21.94 29.78
N ILE A 107 -21.38 -21.65 28.72
CA ILE A 107 -21.75 -20.65 27.71
C ILE A 107 -22.89 -21.19 26.85
N GLU A 108 -22.87 -22.49 26.49
CA GLU A 108 -23.99 -23.16 25.82
C GLU A 108 -25.25 -23.16 26.71
N ASP A 109 -25.14 -23.51 27.99
CA ASP A 109 -26.26 -23.46 28.95
C ASP A 109 -26.85 -22.04 29.08
N LEU A 110 -26.00 -21.01 29.19
CA LEU A 110 -26.43 -19.61 29.24
C LEU A 110 -27.07 -19.15 27.93
N THR A 111 -26.54 -19.57 26.79
CA THR A 111 -27.08 -19.25 25.46
C THR A 111 -28.42 -19.94 25.24
N ALA A 112 -28.60 -21.16 25.73
CA ALA A 112 -29.88 -21.86 25.73
C ALA A 112 -30.91 -21.18 26.66
N ALA A 113 -30.49 -20.70 27.83
CA ALA A 113 -31.34 -19.95 28.75
C ALA A 113 -31.80 -18.59 28.19
N ILE A 114 -30.94 -17.91 27.41
CA ILE A 114 -31.27 -16.64 26.74
C ILE A 114 -32.23 -16.86 25.55
N ASN A 115 -32.09 -17.97 24.83
CA ASN A 115 -32.91 -18.30 23.67
C ASN A 115 -34.20 -19.07 24.00
N ALA A 116 -34.50 -19.33 25.28
CA ALA A 116 -35.75 -19.95 25.70
C ALA A 116 -36.91 -18.94 25.59
N PRO A 117 -37.95 -19.21 24.76
CA PRO A 117 -39.04 -18.25 24.58
C PRO A 117 -39.89 -18.14 25.85
N GLN A 118 -40.05 -16.92 26.37
CA GLN A 118 -40.96 -16.65 27.48
C GLN A 118 -42.41 -16.93 27.06
N ALA A 119 -43.11 -17.75 27.85
CA ALA A 119 -44.54 -17.99 27.64
C ALA A 119 -45.35 -16.73 28.02
N PRO A 120 -46.31 -16.28 27.18
CA PRO A 120 -47.10 -15.09 27.47
C PRO A 120 -48.11 -15.35 28.60
N ALA A 121 -48.26 -14.36 29.49
CA ALA A 121 -49.26 -14.40 30.56
C ALA A 121 -50.69 -14.34 30.00
N ALA A 122 -51.58 -15.20 30.50
CA ALA A 122 -52.96 -15.27 30.04
C ALA A 122 -53.86 -14.18 30.65
N MET A 123 -54.72 -13.57 29.83
CA MET A 123 -55.96 -12.91 30.27
C MET A 123 -57.18 -13.60 29.63
N PRO A 124 -58.38 -13.57 30.27
CA PRO A 124 -59.50 -14.42 29.87
C PRO A 124 -60.34 -13.86 28.70
N LEU A 125 -60.89 -14.77 27.89
CA LEU A 125 -61.78 -14.52 26.75
C LEU A 125 -63.27 -14.69 27.10
N PRO A 126 -64.19 -14.00 26.40
CA PRO A 126 -65.61 -14.38 26.26
C PRO A 126 -65.86 -15.27 24.99
N PRO A 127 -67.03 -15.95 24.89
CA PRO A 127 -67.23 -17.12 24.00
C PRO A 127 -67.77 -16.82 22.56
N PRO A 128 -67.82 -17.82 21.65
CA PRO A 128 -67.79 -17.61 20.20
C PRO A 128 -69.11 -17.84 19.43
N GLY A 129 -69.11 -17.50 18.14
CA GLY A 129 -70.10 -17.91 17.12
C GLY A 129 -69.44 -18.57 15.88
N PRO A 130 -70.18 -19.28 15.00
CA PRO A 130 -69.59 -20.31 14.13
C PRO A 130 -69.49 -20.01 12.61
N LEU A 131 -68.64 -20.85 11.98
CA LEU A 131 -68.43 -21.28 10.57
C LEU A 131 -69.69 -21.29 9.65
N PRO A 132 -69.61 -21.40 8.28
CA PRO A 132 -68.66 -22.23 7.49
C PRO A 132 -68.27 -21.63 6.08
N ASP A 133 -67.83 -22.30 4.98
CA ASP A 133 -67.48 -23.69 4.60
C ASP A 133 -66.61 -23.74 3.29
N HIS A 134 -66.24 -24.97 2.86
CA HIS A 134 -65.97 -25.47 1.47
C HIS A 134 -64.70 -25.06 0.68
N ARG A 135 -64.22 -25.82 -0.33
CA ARG A 135 -63.94 -27.28 -0.51
C ARG A 135 -63.11 -27.47 -1.81
N SER A 136 -62.24 -28.49 -1.89
CA SER A 136 -61.35 -28.87 -3.04
C SER A 136 -62.10 -29.63 -4.19
N PRO A 137 -61.52 -30.35 -5.21
CA PRO A 137 -60.10 -30.67 -5.58
C PRO A 137 -59.67 -30.85 -7.09
N GLN A 138 -58.35 -31.03 -7.32
CA GLN A 138 -57.54 -31.88 -8.27
C GLN A 138 -58.06 -32.55 -9.58
N SER A 139 -57.22 -32.60 -10.66
CA SER A 139 -56.76 -33.81 -11.46
C SER A 139 -56.24 -33.50 -12.92
N THR A 140 -55.83 -34.43 -13.83
CA THR A 140 -54.66 -35.39 -13.86
C THR A 140 -54.38 -36.01 -15.30
N TYR A 141 -53.35 -35.57 -16.07
CA TYR A 141 -52.69 -36.21 -17.28
C TYR A 141 -53.59 -36.62 -18.52
N SER A 142 -53.18 -36.86 -19.81
CA SER A 142 -51.88 -36.96 -20.54
C SER A 142 -52.02 -36.96 -22.11
N GLN A 143 -50.93 -36.65 -22.86
CA GLN A 143 -50.55 -37.04 -24.28
C GLN A 143 -51.28 -36.43 -25.52
N PRO A 144 -50.68 -36.38 -26.76
CA PRO A 144 -49.25 -36.27 -27.17
C PRO A 144 -48.94 -35.19 -28.28
N SER A 145 -47.65 -35.08 -28.70
CA SER A 145 -47.02 -34.03 -29.56
C SER A 145 -46.99 -34.35 -31.10
N PRO A 146 -46.36 -33.58 -32.05
CA PRO A 146 -44.94 -33.09 -32.06
C PRO A 146 -44.58 -31.69 -32.66
N GLY A 147 -43.41 -31.16 -32.25
CA GLY A 147 -42.38 -30.46 -33.08
C GLY A 147 -42.61 -28.99 -33.49
N SER A 148 -41.63 -28.05 -33.48
CA SER A 148 -40.17 -28.14 -33.25
C SER A 148 -39.58 -26.78 -32.81
N HIS A 149 -38.43 -26.81 -32.11
CA HIS A 149 -37.40 -25.78 -31.77
C HIS A 149 -37.58 -24.29 -32.17
N GLY A 150 -37.15 -23.28 -31.38
CA GLY A 150 -36.36 -23.20 -30.15
C GLY A 150 -36.22 -21.71 -29.69
N PRO A 151 -35.79 -21.41 -28.45
CA PRO A 151 -36.47 -20.36 -27.66
C PRO A 151 -35.85 -18.95 -27.62
N ILE A 152 -36.73 -18.01 -27.22
CA ILE A 152 -36.51 -16.59 -26.94
C ILE A 152 -36.21 -16.37 -25.44
N ALA A 153 -35.65 -15.20 -25.14
CA ALA A 153 -35.42 -14.56 -23.84
C ALA A 153 -36.38 -14.88 -22.67
N HIS A 154 -35.85 -14.76 -21.44
CA HIS A 154 -36.63 -14.69 -20.21
C HIS A 154 -36.60 -13.31 -19.55
N SER A 155 -37.73 -12.97 -18.94
CA SER A 155 -38.08 -11.66 -18.40
C SER A 155 -37.88 -11.55 -16.88
N HIS A 156 -37.83 -10.30 -16.40
CA HIS A 156 -37.61 -9.92 -15.01
C HIS A 156 -38.62 -10.52 -14.01
N ARG A 157 -38.13 -10.79 -12.79
CA ARG A 157 -38.87 -10.54 -11.56
C ARG A 157 -38.01 -9.74 -10.58
N SER A 158 -38.57 -8.68 -10.04
CA SER A 158 -37.91 -7.78 -9.08
C SER A 158 -37.90 -8.38 -7.67
N ARG A 159 -36.80 -8.20 -6.96
CA ARG A 159 -36.63 -8.44 -5.52
C ARG A 159 -35.70 -7.34 -4.99
N ASN A 160 -36.03 -6.77 -3.83
CA ASN A 160 -35.22 -5.72 -3.21
C ASN A 160 -33.88 -6.31 -2.71
N ASP A 161 -32.78 -5.95 -3.36
CA ASP A 161 -31.42 -6.23 -2.88
C ASP A 161 -30.63 -4.92 -2.68
N ARG A 162 -29.97 -4.81 -1.53
CA ARG A 162 -28.96 -3.78 -1.26
C ARG A 162 -27.65 -4.25 -1.89
N ILE A 163 -27.23 -3.59 -2.96
CA ILE A 163 -26.00 -3.90 -3.72
C ILE A 163 -24.77 -3.70 -2.82
N SER A 164 -23.85 -4.66 -2.83
CA SER A 164 -22.59 -4.59 -2.10
C SER A 164 -21.55 -3.70 -2.80
N ILE A 165 -20.61 -3.09 -2.05
CA ILE A 165 -19.44 -2.39 -2.62
C ILE A 165 -18.68 -3.29 -3.60
N HIS A 166 -18.61 -4.58 -3.28
CA HIS A 166 -17.97 -5.60 -4.12
C HIS A 166 -18.68 -5.78 -5.47
N GLU A 167 -19.98 -5.53 -5.56
CA GLU A 167 -20.76 -5.63 -6.81
C GLU A 167 -20.72 -4.32 -7.62
N LEU A 168 -20.67 -3.17 -6.93
CA LEU A 168 -20.44 -1.87 -7.58
C LEU A 168 -19.08 -1.79 -8.28
N ALA A 169 -18.04 -2.37 -7.67
CA ALA A 169 -16.73 -2.53 -8.29
C ALA A 169 -16.71 -3.53 -9.47
N MET A 170 -17.70 -4.42 -9.54
CA MET A 170 -17.73 -5.56 -10.48
C MET A 170 -18.77 -5.44 -11.60
N SER A 171 -19.54 -4.35 -11.68
CA SER A 171 -20.54 -4.14 -12.75
C SER A 171 -19.87 -3.67 -14.06
N PRO A 172 -19.79 -4.50 -15.11
CA PRO A 172 -19.20 -4.13 -16.39
C PRO A 172 -20.34 -3.83 -17.37
N GLN A 173 -20.92 -2.64 -17.30
CA GLN A 173 -21.82 -2.16 -18.36
C GLN A 173 -20.99 -1.99 -19.63
N VAL A 174 -21.27 -2.85 -20.61
CA VAL A 174 -20.43 -3.08 -21.79
C VAL A 174 -20.48 -1.90 -22.75
N MET A 175 -19.40 -1.14 -22.80
CA MET A 175 -18.93 -0.50 -24.03
C MET A 175 -17.47 -0.90 -24.25
N GLY A 176 -17.23 -1.68 -25.30
CA GLY A 176 -15.89 -2.16 -25.61
C GLY A 176 -14.94 -1.00 -25.94
N THR A 177 -13.73 -1.05 -25.39
CA THR A 177 -12.60 -0.29 -25.91
C THR A 177 -12.48 -0.53 -27.42
N PRO A 178 -12.28 0.50 -28.27
CA PRO A 178 -12.13 0.28 -29.69
C PRO A 178 -10.88 -0.57 -29.97
N ALA A 179 -11.09 -1.84 -30.33
CA ALA A 179 -10.06 -2.61 -31.00
C ALA A 179 -9.64 -1.83 -32.26
N LYS A 180 -8.33 -1.70 -32.51
CA LYS A 180 -7.80 -0.95 -33.65
C LYS A 180 -8.37 -1.51 -34.96
N SER A 181 -9.31 -0.78 -35.56
CA SER A 181 -9.78 -1.09 -36.91
C SER A 181 -8.60 -0.95 -37.89
N PRO A 182 -8.38 -1.91 -38.81
CA PRO A 182 -7.31 -1.83 -39.80
C PRO A 182 -7.59 -0.82 -40.94
N TYR A 183 -8.67 -0.02 -40.84
CA TYR A 183 -9.04 1.00 -41.81
C TYR A 183 -8.77 2.40 -41.26
N SER A 184 -7.82 3.10 -41.89
CA SER A 184 -7.48 4.49 -41.58
C SER A 184 -8.61 5.45 -41.98
N VAL A 185 -9.36 5.93 -41.00
CA VAL A 185 -10.24 7.09 -41.15
C VAL A 185 -9.37 8.36 -41.16
N PRO A 186 -9.58 9.34 -42.06
CA PRO A 186 -8.76 10.55 -42.11
C PRO A 186 -8.83 11.36 -40.81
N GLU A 187 -7.67 11.67 -40.22
CA GLU A 187 -7.57 12.56 -39.07
C GLU A 187 -7.73 14.02 -39.50
N THR A 188 -8.91 14.58 -39.31
CA THR A 188 -9.14 16.03 -39.42
C THR A 188 -9.98 16.53 -38.26
N HIS A 189 -9.37 16.68 -37.07
CA HIS A 189 -9.68 17.68 -36.04
C HIS A 189 -8.62 17.58 -34.92
N SER A 190 -7.96 18.69 -34.59
CA SER A 190 -7.02 18.79 -33.47
C SER A 190 -7.74 18.45 -32.15
N LYS A 191 -7.36 17.32 -31.53
CA LYS A 191 -7.79 16.95 -30.17
C LYS A 191 -6.68 17.32 -29.21
N VAL A 192 -6.91 18.35 -28.40
CA VAL A 192 -6.04 18.72 -27.28
C VAL A 192 -6.30 17.74 -26.14
N ALA A 193 -5.35 16.86 -25.86
CA ALA A 193 -5.36 16.04 -24.66
C ALA A 193 -4.90 16.90 -23.47
N LEU A 194 -5.75 17.07 -22.46
CA LEU A 194 -5.35 17.74 -21.23
C LEU A 194 -4.54 16.78 -20.37
N SER A 195 -3.37 17.22 -19.88
CA SER A 195 -2.64 16.44 -18.88
C SER A 195 -3.36 16.48 -17.53
N PHE A 196 -3.27 15.36 -16.81
CA PHE A 196 -3.71 15.27 -15.41
C PHE A 196 -2.72 15.97 -14.47
N SER A 197 -1.44 16.03 -14.85
CA SER A 197 -0.38 16.70 -14.07
C SER A 197 -0.77 18.14 -13.76
N GLN A 198 -0.45 18.56 -12.55
CA GLN A 198 -0.81 19.88 -12.04
C GLN A 198 0.29 20.91 -12.35
N HIS A 199 1.55 20.49 -12.51
CA HIS A 199 2.61 21.31 -13.08
C HIS A 199 2.31 21.79 -14.51
N ARG A 200 1.54 21.00 -15.28
CA ARG A 200 1.12 21.34 -16.64
C ARG A 200 0.13 22.50 -16.71
N VAL A 201 -0.50 22.91 -15.60
CA VAL A 201 -1.29 24.15 -15.53
C VAL A 201 -0.43 25.38 -15.87
N ALA A 202 0.81 25.42 -15.40
CA ALA A 202 1.74 26.51 -15.69
C ALA A 202 2.09 26.65 -17.19
N LEU A 203 1.79 25.62 -17.99
CA LEU A 203 2.00 25.62 -19.44
C LEU A 203 0.76 26.06 -20.23
N TRP A 204 -0.41 26.19 -19.62
CA TRP A 204 -1.65 26.57 -20.30
C TRP A 204 -1.55 27.99 -20.90
N PRO A 205 -1.90 28.21 -22.18
CA PRO A 205 -1.79 29.51 -22.84
C PRO A 205 -2.43 30.67 -22.08
N SER A 206 -3.67 30.53 -21.61
CA SER A 206 -4.35 31.59 -20.86
C SER A 206 -3.71 31.83 -19.49
N VAL A 207 -3.20 30.80 -18.82
CA VAL A 207 -2.49 30.95 -17.52
C VAL A 207 -1.21 31.77 -17.71
N LYS A 208 -0.44 31.53 -18.78
CA LYS A 208 0.74 32.34 -19.13
C LYS A 208 0.42 33.80 -19.51
N GLN A 209 -0.80 34.08 -19.94
CA GLN A 209 -1.23 35.45 -20.29
C GLN A 209 -1.78 36.23 -19.09
N ILE A 210 -2.29 35.53 -18.06
CA ILE A 210 -3.00 36.15 -16.93
C ILE A 210 -2.10 36.27 -15.67
N LEU A 211 -1.15 35.36 -15.46
CA LEU A 211 -0.27 35.39 -14.28
C LEU A 211 0.84 36.45 -14.39
N PRO A 212 1.44 36.91 -13.26
CA PRO A 212 2.51 37.91 -13.25
C PRO A 212 3.69 37.56 -14.16
N THR A 213 4.27 38.57 -14.79
CA THR A 213 5.35 38.38 -15.78
C THR A 213 6.58 37.75 -15.15
N GLU A 214 6.88 38.08 -13.90
CA GLU A 214 7.96 37.54 -13.09
C GLU A 214 7.84 36.01 -12.95
N PHE A 215 6.63 35.51 -12.63
CA PHE A 215 6.34 34.08 -12.59
C PHE A 215 6.51 33.43 -13.96
N VAL A 216 5.94 34.04 -15.01
CA VAL A 216 5.93 33.48 -16.37
C VAL A 216 7.35 33.41 -16.94
N SER A 217 8.17 34.44 -16.74
CA SER A 217 9.59 34.44 -17.09
C SER A 217 10.36 33.36 -16.34
N ALA A 218 10.27 33.33 -14.99
CA ALA A 218 10.97 32.33 -14.18
C ALA A 218 10.55 30.89 -14.50
N ARG A 219 9.28 30.65 -14.86
CA ARG A 219 8.81 29.34 -15.33
C ARG A 219 9.31 29.01 -16.74
N THR A 220 9.46 30.00 -17.63
CA THR A 220 9.89 29.79 -19.02
C THR A 220 11.39 29.50 -19.15
N GLU A 221 12.19 29.94 -18.17
CA GLU A 221 13.62 29.57 -18.06
C GLU A 221 13.84 28.10 -17.67
N LEU A 222 12.81 27.43 -17.13
CA LEU A 222 12.85 26.03 -16.70
C LEU A 222 12.28 25.12 -17.80
N SER A 223 12.85 23.92 -17.93
CA SER A 223 12.31 22.88 -18.82
C SER A 223 10.89 22.45 -18.45
N GLU A 224 10.24 21.66 -19.31
CA GLU A 224 8.90 21.16 -19.02
C GLU A 224 8.89 20.26 -17.78
N ASP A 225 9.95 19.47 -17.60
CA ASP A 225 10.17 18.48 -16.56
C ASP A 225 11.24 18.87 -15.53
N TYR A 226 11.38 20.16 -15.23
CA TYR A 226 12.36 20.68 -14.26
C TYR A 226 12.39 19.95 -12.91
N ILE A 227 11.25 19.43 -12.43
CA ILE A 227 11.19 18.59 -11.23
C ILE A 227 12.02 17.31 -11.38
N MET A 228 11.95 16.66 -12.55
CA MET A 228 12.73 15.47 -12.86
C MET A 228 14.21 15.81 -13.00
N GLU A 229 14.57 16.92 -13.65
CA GLU A 229 15.97 17.36 -13.73
C GLU A 229 16.58 17.63 -12.34
N ILE A 230 15.85 18.39 -11.50
CA ILE A 230 16.30 18.77 -10.15
C ILE A 230 16.41 17.55 -9.24
N GLU A 231 15.42 16.65 -9.24
CA GLU A 231 15.46 15.44 -8.40
C GLU A 231 16.47 14.40 -8.94
N ASN A 232 16.79 14.37 -10.24
CA ASN A 232 17.86 13.52 -10.79
C ASN A 232 19.26 13.98 -10.36
N GLN A 233 19.45 15.29 -10.13
CA GLN A 233 20.70 15.85 -9.62
C GLN A 233 20.83 15.73 -8.09
N ARG A 234 19.79 15.25 -7.41
CA ARG A 234 19.75 15.15 -5.95
C ARG A 234 20.75 14.11 -5.44
N ALA A 235 21.52 14.49 -4.42
CA ALA A 235 22.46 13.59 -3.76
C ALA A 235 21.78 12.28 -3.29
N PRO A 236 22.45 11.12 -3.42
CA PRO A 236 21.95 9.85 -2.90
C PRO A 236 21.84 9.90 -1.37
N LEU A 237 21.02 9.02 -0.79
CA LEU A 237 20.93 8.88 0.67
C LEU A 237 22.32 8.54 1.27
N PRO A 238 22.69 9.12 2.43
CA PRO A 238 23.93 8.79 3.11
C PRO A 238 24.06 7.29 3.35
N MET A 239 25.20 6.71 2.97
CA MET A 239 25.52 5.31 3.26
C MET A 239 26.01 5.08 4.69
N HIS A 240 26.48 6.15 5.35
CA HIS A 240 26.90 6.07 6.75
C HIS A 240 25.69 5.79 7.65
N ILE A 241 25.93 5.04 8.73
CA ILE A 241 24.92 4.77 9.75
C ILE A 241 25.55 4.96 11.12
N ASP A 242 24.90 5.75 11.95
CA ASP A 242 25.22 5.89 13.36
C ASP A 242 24.66 4.68 14.11
N ARG A 243 25.59 3.79 14.51
CA ARG A 243 25.26 2.55 15.23
C ARG A 243 25.01 2.85 16.72
N PRO A 244 24.22 2.02 17.41
CA PRO A 244 24.07 2.14 18.86
C PRO A 244 25.45 2.01 19.55
N PRO A 245 25.72 2.80 20.60
CA PRO A 245 27.00 2.73 21.30
C PRO A 245 27.23 1.34 21.90
N ASN A 246 28.50 0.92 21.97
CA ASN A 246 28.96 -0.37 22.48
C ASN A 246 28.52 -1.61 21.68
N THR A 247 28.01 -1.45 20.45
CA THR A 247 27.70 -2.58 19.53
C THR A 247 28.87 -2.93 18.61
N LEU A 248 28.93 -4.18 18.17
CA LEU A 248 29.92 -4.62 17.18
C LEU A 248 29.49 -4.19 15.76
N ARG A 249 30.45 -3.67 14.97
CA ARG A 249 30.17 -2.99 13.69
C ARG A 249 29.31 -3.81 12.72
N ASP A 250 29.56 -5.11 12.64
CA ASP A 250 28.99 -6.02 11.66
C ASP A 250 27.86 -6.89 12.23
N SER A 251 27.63 -6.88 13.55
CA SER A 251 26.59 -7.67 14.23
C SER A 251 25.65 -6.86 15.14
N TRP A 252 25.68 -5.52 15.09
CA TRP A 252 24.85 -4.64 15.94
C TRP A 252 23.35 -4.91 15.90
N LEU A 253 22.85 -5.53 14.81
CA LEU A 253 21.47 -5.97 14.68
C LEU A 253 21.12 -7.13 15.64
N MET A 254 22.09 -7.95 16.04
CA MET A 254 21.90 -9.04 17.01
C MET A 254 21.81 -8.52 18.45
N ASP A 255 22.47 -7.38 18.70
CA ASP A 255 22.48 -6.70 19.98
C ASP A 255 21.15 -5.94 20.26
N LEU A 256 20.22 -5.92 19.29
CA LEU A 256 18.92 -5.27 19.42
C LEU A 256 18.02 -6.02 20.41
N GLN A 257 17.54 -5.29 21.42
CA GLN A 257 16.55 -5.85 22.34
C GLN A 257 15.24 -6.17 21.61
N GLN A 258 14.60 -7.28 22.00
CA GLN A 258 13.29 -7.70 21.46
C GLN A 258 12.20 -6.63 21.59
N SER A 259 12.31 -5.74 22.58
CA SER A 259 11.47 -4.56 22.79
C SER A 259 11.53 -3.58 21.62
N VAL A 260 12.71 -3.32 21.05
CA VAL A 260 12.93 -2.46 19.88
C VAL A 260 12.25 -3.06 18.65
N VAL A 261 12.62 -4.31 18.34
CA VAL A 261 12.17 -5.00 17.14
C VAL A 261 10.65 -5.15 17.15
N LYS A 262 10.07 -5.49 18.31
CA LYS A 262 8.61 -5.54 18.50
C LYS A 262 7.97 -4.15 18.42
N GLY A 263 8.50 -3.14 19.10
CA GLY A 263 7.92 -1.80 19.15
C GLY A 263 7.86 -1.12 17.78
N LEU A 264 8.94 -1.21 17.00
CA LEU A 264 9.00 -0.67 15.65
C LEU A 264 8.12 -1.44 14.66
N SER A 265 8.09 -2.78 14.72
CA SER A 265 7.20 -3.57 13.85
C SER A 265 5.72 -3.35 14.19
N ASP A 266 5.34 -3.33 15.47
CA ASP A 266 3.98 -2.99 15.90
C ASP A 266 3.57 -1.58 15.40
N ALA A 267 4.46 -0.58 15.49
CA ALA A 267 4.22 0.77 14.98
C ALA A 267 4.01 0.80 13.45
N TYR A 268 4.84 0.07 12.68
CA TYR A 268 4.62 -0.12 11.24
C TYR A 268 3.24 -0.73 10.95
N PHE A 269 2.85 -1.77 11.68
CA PHE A 269 1.55 -2.43 11.48
C PHE A 269 0.36 -1.55 11.88
N ALA A 270 0.55 -0.65 12.86
CA ALA A 270 -0.48 0.29 13.32
C ALA A 270 -0.67 1.53 12.44
N VAL A 271 0.26 1.84 11.53
CA VAL A 271 0.22 3.06 10.68
C VAL A 271 0.30 2.73 9.18
N PHE A 272 1.39 2.12 8.74
CA PHE A 272 1.68 1.96 7.31
C PHE A 272 0.99 0.75 6.70
N HIS A 273 0.98 -0.40 7.39
CA HIS A 273 0.27 -1.60 6.91
C HIS A 273 -1.23 -1.33 6.67
N ARG A 274 -1.87 -0.57 7.56
CA ARG A 274 -3.29 -0.19 7.48
C ARG A 274 -3.63 0.67 6.26
N ASN A 275 -2.65 1.36 5.68
CA ASN A 275 -2.82 2.13 4.44
C ASN A 275 -2.22 1.43 3.21
N THR A 276 -1.29 0.48 3.40
CA THR A 276 -0.55 -0.22 2.36
C THR A 276 -0.37 -1.69 2.79
N PRO A 277 -1.42 -2.53 2.69
CA PRO A 277 -1.47 -3.88 3.27
C PRO A 277 -0.72 -4.91 2.41
N VAL A 278 0.58 -4.69 2.19
CA VAL A 278 1.41 -5.49 1.27
C VAL A 278 1.95 -6.79 1.89
N LEU A 279 1.99 -6.89 3.22
CA LEU A 279 2.38 -8.06 4.00
C LEU A 279 1.19 -8.68 4.71
N ASP A 280 1.31 -9.94 5.16
CA ASP A 280 0.41 -10.52 6.17
C ASP A 280 1.05 -10.37 7.57
N LYS A 281 0.35 -9.67 8.48
CA LYS A 281 0.78 -9.38 9.86
C LYS A 281 1.07 -10.65 10.67
N PHE A 282 0.28 -11.71 10.49
CA PHE A 282 0.51 -12.98 11.18
C PHE A 282 1.72 -13.70 10.60
N HIS A 283 1.82 -13.82 9.27
CA HIS A 283 2.97 -14.44 8.60
C HIS A 283 4.29 -13.73 8.94
N PHE A 284 4.29 -12.40 8.97
CA PHE A 284 5.47 -11.61 9.33
C PHE A 284 5.99 -11.97 10.73
N HIS A 285 5.14 -11.91 11.75
CA HIS A 285 5.57 -12.18 13.13
C HIS A 285 5.81 -13.68 13.40
N ALA A 286 5.11 -14.59 12.73
CA ALA A 286 5.23 -16.03 12.95
C ALA A 286 6.38 -16.67 12.16
N THR A 287 6.74 -16.12 11.00
CA THR A 287 7.70 -16.73 10.06
C THR A 287 8.82 -15.76 9.68
N THR A 288 8.50 -14.65 9.00
CA THR A 288 9.52 -13.75 8.40
C THR A 288 10.48 -13.19 9.45
N LEU A 289 9.95 -12.75 10.59
CA LEU A 289 10.76 -12.23 11.70
C LEU A 289 11.59 -13.32 12.38
N GLY A 290 11.06 -14.54 12.50
CA GLY A 290 11.79 -15.68 13.07
C GLY A 290 13.00 -16.02 12.21
N LEU A 291 12.80 -16.21 10.91
CA LEU A 291 13.86 -16.54 9.95
C LEU A 291 14.94 -15.44 9.87
N ALA A 292 14.56 -14.16 9.87
CA ALA A 292 15.52 -13.06 9.90
C ALA A 292 16.41 -13.07 11.14
N VAL A 293 15.87 -13.45 12.31
CA VAL A 293 16.64 -13.57 13.56
C VAL A 293 17.50 -14.85 13.56
N GLU A 294 16.95 -15.97 13.09
CA GLU A 294 17.66 -17.27 13.00
C GLU A 294 18.85 -17.22 12.02
N ASN A 295 18.74 -16.45 10.94
CA ASN A 295 19.81 -16.23 9.96
C ASN A 295 20.76 -15.06 10.32
N GLU A 296 20.71 -14.57 11.57
CA GLU A 296 21.54 -13.45 12.04
C GLU A 296 21.44 -12.18 11.17
N PHE A 297 20.21 -11.86 10.71
CA PHE A 297 19.90 -10.83 9.73
C PHE A 297 20.85 -10.90 8.52
N GLY A 298 20.82 -12.02 7.80
CA GLY A 298 21.70 -12.33 6.67
C GLY A 298 21.37 -11.58 5.38
N CYS A 299 21.99 -12.02 4.27
CA CYS A 299 21.67 -11.53 2.92
C CYS A 299 20.48 -12.31 2.31
N ASP A 300 19.37 -12.38 3.05
CA ASP A 300 18.12 -13.04 2.65
C ASP A 300 16.94 -12.06 2.59
N ILE A 301 15.84 -12.49 2.00
CA ILE A 301 14.70 -11.62 1.72
C ILE A 301 13.91 -11.31 3.00
N GLU A 302 13.86 -12.24 3.94
CA GLU A 302 13.25 -12.10 5.26
C GLU A 302 13.91 -10.95 6.04
N SER A 303 15.24 -10.92 6.09
CA SER A 303 16.02 -9.85 6.73
C SER A 303 15.81 -8.51 6.04
N CYS A 304 15.74 -8.48 4.71
CA CYS A 304 15.47 -7.27 3.95
C CYS A 304 14.06 -6.71 4.23
N LEU A 305 13.04 -7.58 4.31
CA LEU A 305 11.67 -7.21 4.66
C LEU A 305 11.57 -6.70 6.09
N VAL A 306 12.15 -7.42 7.07
CA VAL A 306 12.15 -7.01 8.49
C VAL A 306 12.84 -5.66 8.67
N LEU A 307 14.03 -5.45 8.11
CA LEU A 307 14.76 -4.19 8.25
C LEU A 307 14.00 -3.01 7.61
N THR A 308 13.30 -3.22 6.50
CA THR A 308 12.46 -2.17 5.90
C THR A 308 11.20 -1.89 6.72
N VAL A 309 10.60 -2.91 7.35
CA VAL A 309 9.53 -2.75 8.34
C VAL A 309 10.01 -1.98 9.56
N LEU A 310 11.23 -2.20 10.06
CA LEU A 310 11.79 -1.43 11.18
C LEU A 310 12.07 0.03 10.79
N ALA A 311 12.54 0.28 9.56
CA ALA A 311 12.76 1.64 9.04
C ALA A 311 11.45 2.43 8.96
N LEU A 312 10.40 1.85 8.36
CA LEU A 312 9.05 2.42 8.35
C LEU A 312 8.45 2.50 9.78
N GLY A 313 8.81 1.57 10.67
CA GLY A 313 8.46 1.62 12.09
C GLY A 313 8.98 2.88 12.80
N CYS A 314 10.18 3.36 12.43
CA CYS A 314 10.73 4.61 12.97
C CYS A 314 9.90 5.83 12.53
N LEU A 315 9.49 5.89 11.25
CA LEU A 315 8.58 6.91 10.74
C LEU A 315 7.19 6.83 11.38
N ALA A 316 6.70 5.62 11.68
CA ALA A 316 5.43 5.42 12.38
C ALA A 316 5.48 5.92 13.83
N VAL A 317 6.59 5.67 14.54
CA VAL A 317 6.84 6.24 15.88
C VAL A 317 6.86 7.77 15.82
N LYS A 318 7.47 8.36 14.78
CA LYS A 318 7.42 9.81 14.55
C LYS A 318 6.02 10.34 14.28
N ALA A 319 5.19 9.66 13.50
CA ALA A 319 3.79 10.06 13.31
C ALA A 319 2.96 9.97 14.61
N HIS A 320 3.23 8.97 15.45
CA HIS A 320 2.64 8.88 16.79
C HIS A 320 3.10 10.03 17.71
N GLU A 321 4.36 10.43 17.67
CA GLU A 321 4.88 11.62 18.37
C GLU A 321 4.23 12.91 17.86
N GLU A 322 4.28 13.14 16.55
CA GLU A 322 3.74 14.30 15.86
C GLU A 322 2.26 14.52 16.18
N GLY A 323 1.45 13.45 16.12
CA GLY A 323 0.01 13.51 16.43
C GLY A 323 -0.33 13.36 17.91
N ASN A 324 0.65 13.23 18.81
CA ASN A 324 0.47 12.96 20.24
C ASN A 324 -0.41 11.71 20.53
N PHE A 325 -0.19 10.62 19.79
CA PHE A 325 -0.88 9.35 19.96
C PHE A 325 -0.04 8.34 20.75
N ALA A 326 -0.66 7.62 21.67
CA ALA A 326 -0.01 6.52 22.39
C ALA A 326 0.51 5.44 21.43
N LEU A 327 1.72 4.92 21.68
CA LEU A 327 2.28 3.82 20.89
C LEU A 327 1.49 2.51 21.09
N PRO A 328 1.43 1.63 20.07
CA PRO A 328 0.74 0.34 20.20
C PRO A 328 1.28 -0.51 21.35
N SER A 329 0.39 -0.98 22.23
CA SER A 329 0.74 -1.79 23.39
C SER A 329 -0.28 -2.89 23.64
N ARG A 330 0.17 -4.05 24.13
CA ARG A 330 -0.70 -5.17 24.53
C ARG A 330 -1.46 -4.94 25.84
N ARG A 331 -1.09 -3.90 26.60
CA ARG A 331 -1.79 -3.51 27.83
C ARG A 331 -2.58 -2.25 27.51
N SER A 332 -3.88 -2.26 27.80
CA SER A 332 -4.70 -1.03 27.78
C SER A 332 -4.05 -0.03 28.73
N SER A 333 -3.50 1.04 28.15
CA SER A 333 -2.88 2.13 28.88
C SER A 333 -3.98 3.15 29.18
N THR A 334 -4.16 3.49 30.45
CA THR A 334 -4.98 4.65 30.86
C THR A 334 -4.27 5.98 30.60
N VAL A 335 -3.02 5.96 30.10
CA VAL A 335 -2.25 7.15 29.75
C VAL A 335 -2.56 7.54 28.31
N HIS A 336 -3.15 8.72 28.14
CA HIS A 336 -3.32 9.40 26.87
C HIS A 336 -2.03 10.13 26.46
N GLY A 337 -1.81 10.30 25.16
CA GLY A 337 -0.64 10.99 24.62
C GLY A 337 0.51 10.08 24.22
N PHE A 338 1.50 10.65 23.50
CA PHE A 338 2.74 9.97 23.18
C PHE A 338 3.64 9.87 24.41
N ILE A 339 4.30 8.72 24.59
CA ILE A 339 5.31 8.49 25.63
C ILE A 339 6.56 7.97 24.95
N TYR A 340 7.69 8.63 25.17
CA TYR A 340 9.00 8.22 24.69
C TYR A 340 9.36 6.83 25.23
N PRO A 341 9.50 5.78 24.39
CA PRO A 341 10.01 4.49 24.83
C PRO A 341 11.52 4.56 25.10
N ASP A 342 12.04 3.66 25.95
CA ASP A 342 13.47 3.60 26.31
C ASP A 342 14.43 3.47 25.09
N TRP A 343 13.90 2.99 23.96
CA TRP A 343 14.63 2.80 22.70
C TRP A 343 14.42 3.90 21.66
N TYR A 344 13.73 5.00 22.02
CA TYR A 344 13.36 6.08 21.12
C TYR A 344 14.55 6.69 20.36
N GLU A 345 15.72 6.83 21.00
CA GLU A 345 16.96 7.32 20.38
C GLU A 345 17.35 6.57 19.08
N LEU A 346 16.98 5.30 18.95
CA LEU A 346 17.22 4.50 17.73
C LEU A 346 16.43 4.98 16.52
N THR A 347 15.40 5.81 16.72
CA THR A 347 14.54 6.38 15.65
C THR A 347 15.04 7.74 15.13
N LEU A 348 15.99 8.38 15.81
CA LEU A 348 16.42 9.77 15.56
C LEU A 348 17.40 9.96 14.39
N ASP A 349 17.44 9.02 13.45
CA ASP A 349 18.18 9.20 12.21
C ASP A 349 17.63 10.37 11.37
N ALA A 350 18.47 10.93 10.50
CA ALA A 350 18.06 11.90 9.49
C ALA A 350 18.26 11.33 8.06
N PRO A 351 17.19 10.88 7.36
CA PRO A 351 15.79 10.76 7.82
C PRO A 351 15.55 9.58 8.79
N PRO A 352 14.42 9.56 9.53
CA PRO A 352 14.13 8.54 10.54
C PRO A 352 14.17 7.10 10.00
N GLY A 353 14.87 6.22 10.70
CA GLY A 353 15.01 4.80 10.32
C GLY A 353 16.04 4.52 9.23
N LEU A 354 16.82 5.51 8.77
CA LEU A 354 17.84 5.34 7.73
C LEU A 354 18.82 4.20 8.04
N LYS A 355 19.19 3.98 9.30
CA LYS A 355 20.14 2.91 9.66
C LYS A 355 19.63 1.51 9.29
N PHE A 356 18.34 1.24 9.54
CA PHE A 356 17.69 -0.01 9.17
C PHE A 356 17.50 -0.11 7.65
N PHE A 357 17.09 0.99 7.01
CA PHE A 357 16.91 1.06 5.56
C PHE A 357 18.23 0.83 4.79
N ASN A 358 19.34 1.34 5.30
CA ASN A 358 20.67 1.12 4.74
C ASN A 358 21.12 -0.34 4.86
N GLU A 359 20.95 -0.96 6.03
CA GLU A 359 21.27 -2.39 6.20
C GLU A 359 20.38 -3.30 5.34
N ALA A 360 19.11 -2.92 5.09
CA ALA A 360 18.20 -3.60 4.17
C ALA A 360 18.69 -3.52 2.71
N ARG A 361 18.91 -2.30 2.20
CA ARG A 361 19.37 -2.06 0.82
C ARG A 361 20.72 -2.71 0.54
N LYS A 362 21.64 -2.71 1.52
CA LYS A 362 22.94 -3.38 1.45
C LYS A 362 22.82 -4.90 1.25
N ARG A 363 21.91 -5.56 1.98
CA ARG A 363 21.65 -7.01 1.87
C ARG A 363 20.98 -7.38 0.56
N PHE A 364 19.98 -6.60 0.17
CA PHE A 364 19.19 -6.85 -1.03
C PHE A 364 20.00 -6.71 -2.34
N GLY A 365 21.21 -6.13 -2.31
CA GLY A 365 22.08 -6.05 -3.48
C GLY A 365 22.35 -7.40 -4.17
N PHE A 366 22.42 -8.51 -3.43
CA PHE A 366 22.55 -9.86 -4.00
C PHE A 366 21.22 -10.47 -4.50
N LEU A 367 20.09 -9.89 -4.10
CA LEU A 367 18.73 -10.36 -4.38
C LEU A 367 18.05 -9.54 -5.51
N MET A 368 18.67 -8.46 -5.99
CA MET A 368 18.06 -7.47 -6.87
C MET A 368 17.50 -8.00 -8.21
N CYS A 369 17.92 -9.19 -8.64
CA CYS A 369 17.44 -9.86 -9.84
C CYS A 369 16.23 -10.80 -9.61
N GLN A 370 15.79 -10.97 -8.36
CA GLN A 370 14.58 -11.73 -8.02
C GLN A 370 13.33 -10.97 -8.48
N ASN A 371 12.36 -11.72 -9.02
CA ASN A 371 11.08 -11.22 -9.53
C ASN A 371 9.96 -12.15 -9.04
N ASP A 372 9.88 -12.31 -7.72
CA ASP A 372 8.87 -13.09 -7.01
C ASP A 372 8.05 -12.17 -6.07
N LEU A 373 7.11 -12.77 -5.33
CA LEU A 373 6.20 -12.04 -4.45
C LEU A 373 6.95 -11.30 -3.33
N GLN A 374 7.95 -11.91 -2.70
CA GLN A 374 8.68 -11.31 -1.57
C GLN A 374 9.61 -10.19 -2.05
N ALA A 375 10.27 -10.35 -3.20
CA ALA A 375 11.01 -9.27 -3.86
C ALA A 375 10.10 -8.08 -4.20
N GLY A 376 8.91 -8.35 -4.75
CA GLY A 376 7.91 -7.33 -5.03
C GLY A 376 7.41 -6.60 -3.77
N GLN A 377 7.12 -7.35 -2.69
CA GLN A 377 6.79 -6.80 -1.37
C GLN A 377 7.90 -5.88 -0.84
N PHE A 378 9.17 -6.31 -0.93
CA PHE A 378 10.31 -5.50 -0.53
C PHE A 378 10.42 -4.20 -1.35
N TYR A 379 10.31 -4.27 -2.68
CA TYR A 379 10.31 -3.09 -3.53
C TYR A 379 9.15 -2.12 -3.21
N MET A 380 7.96 -2.63 -2.91
CA MET A 380 6.82 -1.80 -2.52
C MET A 380 6.99 -1.15 -1.14
N LEU A 381 7.66 -1.81 -0.19
CA LEU A 381 8.02 -1.21 1.10
C LEU A 381 9.11 -0.13 0.93
N GLN A 382 10.08 -0.32 0.03
CA GLN A 382 11.05 0.73 -0.32
C GLN A 382 10.37 1.94 -0.95
N THR A 383 9.40 1.73 -1.86
CA THR A 383 8.56 2.80 -2.44
C THR A 383 7.90 3.61 -1.32
N LEU A 384 7.31 2.92 -0.34
CA LEU A 384 6.67 3.59 0.79
C LEU A 384 7.66 4.45 1.58
N TYR A 385 8.85 3.93 1.87
CA TYR A 385 9.88 4.67 2.60
C TYR A 385 10.35 5.90 1.82
N TYR A 386 10.74 5.74 0.55
CA TYR A 386 11.16 6.85 -0.32
C TYR A 386 10.06 7.91 -0.50
N ALA A 387 8.79 7.51 -0.58
CA ALA A 387 7.66 8.44 -0.67
C ALA A 387 7.48 9.28 0.60
N GLN A 388 7.65 8.68 1.79
CA GLN A 388 7.53 9.42 3.06
C GLN A 388 8.64 10.46 3.24
N ILE A 389 9.87 10.12 2.83
CA ILE A 389 11.03 11.04 2.88
C ILE A 389 11.16 11.94 1.63
N LEU A 390 10.07 12.09 0.85
CA LEU A 390 9.97 12.94 -0.33
C LEU A 390 11.08 12.76 -1.38
N ARG A 391 11.39 11.51 -1.73
CA ARG A 391 12.30 11.16 -2.83
C ARG A 391 11.51 10.57 -4.01
N PRO A 392 10.87 11.41 -4.86
CA PRO A 392 9.91 10.94 -5.86
C PRO A 392 10.54 10.02 -6.91
N LEU A 393 11.72 10.34 -7.45
CA LEU A 393 12.34 9.50 -8.49
C LEU A 393 12.84 8.14 -7.95
N ASP A 394 13.33 8.10 -6.71
CA ASP A 394 13.68 6.85 -6.04
C ASP A 394 12.41 6.00 -5.80
N SER A 395 11.33 6.62 -5.32
CA SER A 395 10.01 5.98 -5.14
C SER A 395 9.42 5.48 -6.46
N TRP A 396 9.56 6.23 -7.55
CA TRP A 396 9.12 5.81 -8.88
C TRP A 396 9.95 4.62 -9.38
N THR A 397 11.27 4.63 -9.14
CA THR A 397 12.16 3.53 -9.51
C THR A 397 11.77 2.24 -8.79
N THR A 398 11.50 2.29 -7.48
CA THR A 398 11.12 1.10 -6.72
C THR A 398 9.69 0.63 -7.01
N VAL A 399 8.73 1.52 -7.30
CA VAL A 399 7.37 1.08 -7.69
C VAL A 399 7.38 0.38 -9.05
N ASN A 400 8.23 0.82 -9.99
CA ASN A 400 8.44 0.11 -11.25
C ASN A 400 9.09 -1.28 -11.04
N ARG A 401 9.94 -1.45 -10.03
CA ARG A 401 10.51 -2.76 -9.67
C ARG A 401 9.47 -3.69 -9.03
N ALA A 402 8.60 -3.17 -8.17
CA ALA A 402 7.45 -3.92 -7.66
C ALA A 402 6.49 -4.32 -8.81
N ALA A 403 6.24 -3.40 -9.74
CA ALA A 403 5.41 -3.65 -10.93
C ALA A 403 6.02 -4.74 -11.83
N LEU A 404 7.33 -4.73 -12.04
CA LEU A 404 8.05 -5.78 -12.77
C LEU A 404 7.89 -7.15 -12.08
N CYS A 405 7.90 -7.21 -10.75
CA CYS A 405 7.63 -8.46 -10.03
C CYS A 405 6.19 -8.95 -10.31
N CYS A 406 5.18 -8.08 -10.21
CA CYS A 406 3.79 -8.40 -10.54
C CYS A 406 3.62 -8.88 -11.98
N THR A 407 4.05 -8.09 -12.98
CA THR A 407 3.88 -8.45 -14.40
C THR A 407 4.66 -9.71 -14.75
N SER A 408 5.84 -9.93 -14.14
CA SER A 408 6.62 -11.14 -14.36
C SER A 408 5.97 -12.38 -13.75
N ILE A 409 5.25 -12.28 -12.63
CA ILE A 409 4.45 -13.39 -12.08
C ILE A 409 3.24 -13.66 -12.98
N LEU A 410 2.44 -12.62 -13.27
CA LEU A 410 1.19 -12.72 -14.04
C LEU A 410 1.44 -13.26 -15.46
N SER A 411 2.45 -12.74 -16.17
CA SER A 411 2.82 -13.22 -17.51
C SER A 411 3.36 -14.66 -17.55
N ARG A 412 3.83 -15.21 -16.43
CA ARG A 412 4.34 -16.59 -16.34
C ARG A 412 3.25 -17.62 -16.01
N THR A 413 2.05 -17.21 -15.63
CA THR A 413 1.02 -18.15 -15.12
C THR A 413 -0.37 -17.94 -15.72
N ASN A 414 -0.85 -18.93 -16.46
CA ASN A 414 -2.28 -19.05 -16.81
C ASN A 414 -3.16 -19.51 -15.61
N THR A 415 -2.60 -19.60 -14.40
CA THR A 415 -3.18 -20.32 -13.25
C THR A 415 -2.80 -19.71 -11.89
N THR A 416 -2.68 -18.38 -11.76
CA THR A 416 -2.61 -17.79 -10.41
C THR A 416 -3.96 -17.99 -9.73
N ASP A 417 -3.95 -18.71 -8.61
CA ASP A 417 -5.15 -19.00 -7.83
C ASP A 417 -5.40 -17.90 -6.80
N PHE A 418 -6.18 -16.90 -7.21
CA PHE A 418 -6.59 -15.77 -6.37
C PHE A 418 -7.60 -16.15 -5.26
N ASP A 419 -8.02 -17.43 -5.17
CA ASP A 419 -8.76 -17.99 -4.06
C ASP A 419 -7.85 -18.68 -3.01
N LYS A 420 -6.53 -18.55 -3.17
CA LYS A 420 -5.52 -18.90 -2.15
C LYS A 420 -4.79 -17.67 -1.61
N TRP A 421 -4.26 -17.81 -0.39
CA TRP A 421 -3.52 -16.76 0.33
C TRP A 421 -2.39 -16.11 -0.50
N GLU A 422 -1.59 -16.91 -1.24
CA GLU A 422 -0.51 -16.39 -2.08
C GLU A 422 -1.02 -15.54 -3.25
N GLY A 423 -2.15 -15.93 -3.86
CA GLY A 423 -2.82 -15.16 -4.91
C GLY A 423 -3.42 -13.85 -4.36
N ASP A 424 -4.00 -13.87 -3.16
CA ASP A 424 -4.45 -12.64 -2.50
C ASP A 424 -3.29 -11.73 -2.10
N MET A 425 -2.15 -12.27 -1.64
CA MET A 425 -0.92 -11.48 -1.45
C MET A 425 -0.46 -10.82 -2.76
N LEU A 426 -0.55 -11.52 -3.90
CA LEU A 426 -0.27 -10.93 -5.20
C LEU A 426 -1.27 -9.82 -5.56
N SER A 427 -2.58 -10.02 -5.36
CA SER A 427 -3.58 -8.96 -5.52
C SER A 427 -3.28 -7.75 -4.64
N ARG A 428 -2.94 -7.95 -3.35
CA ARG A 428 -2.56 -6.84 -2.46
C ARG A 428 -1.35 -6.09 -2.98
N LEU A 429 -0.29 -6.80 -3.41
CA LEU A 429 0.89 -6.19 -3.99
C LEU A 429 0.56 -5.43 -5.30
N PHE A 430 -0.20 -6.03 -6.20
CA PHE A 430 -0.61 -5.45 -7.47
C PHE A 430 -1.36 -4.13 -7.26
N TRP A 431 -2.43 -4.14 -6.46
CA TRP A 431 -3.27 -2.96 -6.26
C TRP A 431 -2.53 -1.84 -5.51
N ASN A 432 -1.66 -2.16 -4.55
CA ASN A 432 -0.79 -1.16 -3.91
C ASN A 432 0.17 -0.53 -4.92
N THR A 433 0.84 -1.35 -5.73
CA THR A 433 1.81 -0.90 -6.74
C THR A 433 1.13 -0.04 -7.80
N LEU A 434 0.01 -0.50 -8.36
CA LEU A 434 -0.74 0.21 -9.39
C LEU A 434 -1.30 1.54 -8.88
N MET A 435 -1.81 1.60 -7.65
CA MET A 435 -2.28 2.85 -7.04
C MET A 435 -1.16 3.87 -6.87
N TYR A 436 0.02 3.47 -6.38
CA TYR A 436 1.17 4.37 -6.21
C TYR A 436 1.77 4.81 -7.54
N GLU A 437 1.99 3.88 -8.48
CA GLU A 437 2.48 4.19 -9.82
C GLU A 437 1.57 5.20 -10.53
N SER A 438 0.25 5.00 -10.45
CA SER A 438 -0.74 5.88 -11.09
C SER A 438 -0.61 7.32 -10.63
N VAL A 439 -0.40 7.57 -9.33
CA VAL A 439 -0.29 8.93 -8.79
C VAL A 439 1.01 9.58 -9.24
N ILE A 440 2.14 8.89 -9.09
CA ILE A 440 3.44 9.51 -9.39
C ILE A 440 3.65 9.76 -10.89
N THR A 441 3.17 8.85 -11.76
CA THR A 441 3.22 9.03 -13.22
C THR A 441 2.11 9.93 -13.76
N GLN A 442 1.12 10.32 -12.95
CA GLN A 442 0.16 11.37 -13.33
C GLN A 442 0.71 12.78 -13.13
N GLU A 443 1.54 13.01 -12.11
CA GLU A 443 2.21 14.30 -11.89
C GLU A 443 3.49 14.43 -12.74
N LEU A 444 4.34 13.40 -12.72
CA LEU A 444 5.58 13.32 -13.50
C LEU A 444 5.30 12.61 -14.84
N ASP A 445 4.51 13.27 -15.68
CA ASP A 445 3.89 12.69 -16.89
C ASP A 445 4.83 12.38 -18.07
N LEU A 446 6.13 12.70 -17.96
CA LEU A 446 7.17 12.22 -18.89
C LEU A 446 7.86 10.92 -18.45
N LEU A 447 7.63 10.44 -17.22
CA LEU A 447 8.21 9.18 -16.77
C LEU A 447 7.52 7.99 -17.43
N PRO A 448 8.27 6.97 -17.88
CA PRO A 448 7.65 5.79 -18.48
C PRO A 448 6.83 4.99 -17.44
N HIS A 449 5.71 4.45 -17.89
CA HIS A 449 4.90 3.50 -17.15
C HIS A 449 5.49 2.09 -17.26
N SER A 450 5.34 1.27 -16.22
CA SER A 450 5.76 -0.14 -16.20
C SER A 450 4.92 -1.06 -17.09
N GLY A 451 3.72 -0.62 -17.49
CA GLY A 451 2.73 -1.44 -18.18
C GLY A 451 1.82 -2.26 -17.26
N LEU A 452 1.96 -2.14 -15.93
CA LEU A 452 1.16 -2.87 -14.93
C LEU A 452 -0.36 -2.71 -15.11
N LEU A 453 -0.80 -1.51 -15.51
CA LEU A 453 -2.19 -1.17 -15.78
C LEU A 453 -2.89 -2.15 -16.75
N ASN A 454 -2.15 -2.75 -17.69
CA ASN A 454 -2.72 -3.68 -18.67
C ASN A 454 -3.31 -4.95 -18.03
N TYR A 455 -2.86 -5.31 -16.81
CA TYR A 455 -3.32 -6.48 -16.05
C TYR A 455 -4.43 -6.15 -15.04
N GLU A 456 -4.97 -4.93 -15.02
CA GLU A 456 -6.03 -4.52 -14.06
C GLU A 456 -7.29 -5.37 -14.21
N ILE A 457 -7.70 -5.69 -15.44
CA ILE A 457 -8.92 -6.47 -15.71
C ILE A 457 -8.78 -7.92 -15.26
N GLU A 458 -7.57 -8.46 -15.28
CA GLU A 458 -7.26 -9.86 -14.94
C GLU A 458 -6.99 -10.06 -13.45
N THR A 459 -6.61 -9.00 -12.73
CA THR A 459 -6.19 -9.09 -11.32
C THR A 459 -7.33 -8.67 -10.38
N PRO A 460 -7.97 -9.61 -9.66
CA PRO A 460 -9.09 -9.29 -8.79
C PRO A 460 -8.66 -8.40 -7.61
N LEU A 461 -9.63 -7.64 -7.08
CA LEU A 461 -9.47 -6.89 -5.84
C LEU A 461 -9.11 -7.83 -4.68
N PRO A 462 -8.30 -7.40 -3.69
CA PRO A 462 -7.91 -8.27 -2.58
C PRO A 462 -9.12 -8.69 -1.74
N LYS A 463 -9.16 -9.97 -1.39
CA LYS A 463 -10.14 -10.60 -0.50
C LYS A 463 -9.68 -10.58 0.96
N PHE A 464 -8.43 -10.19 1.19
CA PHE A 464 -7.78 -10.13 2.50
C PHE A 464 -7.75 -11.46 3.24
N MET A 465 -7.51 -12.55 2.50
CA MET A 465 -7.45 -13.89 3.07
C MET A 465 -6.33 -13.98 4.13
N PRO A 466 -6.60 -14.55 5.32
CA PRO A 466 -5.58 -14.70 6.35
C PRO A 466 -4.60 -15.83 5.99
N CYS A 467 -3.32 -15.65 6.34
CA CYS A 467 -2.33 -16.73 6.27
C CYS A 467 -2.86 -18.01 6.96
N PRO A 468 -2.79 -19.19 6.30
CA PRO A 468 -3.18 -20.47 6.90
C PRO A 468 -2.47 -20.70 8.23
N ARG A 469 -3.23 -20.93 9.30
CA ARG A 469 -2.69 -21.08 10.66
C ARG A 469 -2.60 -22.56 11.07
N PRO A 470 -1.55 -23.00 11.79
CA PRO A 470 -1.51 -24.34 12.36
C PRO A 470 -2.71 -24.58 13.30
N LYS A 471 -3.29 -25.78 13.27
CA LYS A 471 -4.49 -26.15 14.05
C LYS A 471 -4.34 -26.03 15.58
N THR A 472 -3.10 -25.85 16.07
CA THR A 472 -2.75 -25.66 17.48
C THR A 472 -2.66 -24.18 17.91
N SER A 473 -2.86 -23.24 16.98
CA SER A 473 -2.69 -21.80 17.25
C SER A 473 -3.94 -21.18 17.90
N ILE A 474 -3.83 -20.84 19.19
CA ILE A 474 -4.84 -20.04 19.92
C ILE A 474 -5.04 -18.63 19.35
N SER A 475 -4.17 -18.17 18.44
CA SER A 475 -4.29 -16.86 17.80
C SER A 475 -5.55 -16.73 16.93
N GLY A 476 -6.20 -17.84 16.57
CA GLY A 476 -7.46 -17.86 15.81
C GLY A 476 -8.66 -17.19 16.51
N LEU A 477 -8.57 -16.93 17.82
CA LEU A 477 -9.60 -16.23 18.60
C LEU A 477 -9.43 -14.70 18.60
N ILE A 478 -8.38 -14.18 17.95
CA ILE A 478 -8.10 -12.74 17.81
C ILE A 478 -8.15 -12.40 16.32
N THR A 479 -9.36 -12.24 15.80
CA THR A 479 -9.61 -11.36 14.64
C THR A 479 -9.57 -9.94 15.15
N ASP A 480 -8.62 -9.16 14.65
CA ASP A 480 -8.49 -7.73 14.95
C ASP A 480 -9.61 -7.01 14.20
N GLU A 481 -10.73 -6.70 14.86
CA GLU A 481 -11.90 -6.06 14.22
C GLU A 481 -11.52 -4.72 13.57
N GLU A 482 -10.50 -4.04 14.11
CA GLU A 482 -9.90 -2.85 13.52
C GLU A 482 -9.33 -3.12 12.12
N ASP A 483 -8.64 -4.25 11.88
CA ASP A 483 -8.00 -4.52 10.59
C ASP A 483 -9.04 -4.68 9.46
N SER A 484 -10.28 -5.09 9.77
CA SER A 484 -11.40 -5.12 8.80
C SER A 484 -11.77 -3.72 8.29
N LEU A 485 -11.72 -2.69 9.13
CA LEU A 485 -11.95 -1.29 8.72
C LEU A 485 -10.97 -0.86 7.63
N PHE A 486 -9.69 -1.18 7.84
CA PHE A 486 -8.60 -0.79 6.95
C PHE A 486 -8.60 -1.57 5.63
N ASN A 487 -9.06 -2.84 5.65
CA ASN A 487 -9.30 -3.61 4.43
C ASN A 487 -10.39 -2.95 3.56
N PHE A 488 -11.53 -2.54 4.14
CA PHE A 488 -12.56 -1.80 3.40
C PHE A 488 -12.07 -0.43 2.92
N HIS A 489 -11.28 0.27 3.73
CA HIS A 489 -10.67 1.54 3.35
C HIS A 489 -9.77 1.39 2.11
N PHE A 490 -8.93 0.34 2.06
CA PHE A 490 -8.10 0.04 0.89
C PHE A 490 -8.95 -0.25 -0.36
N LEU A 491 -10.00 -1.06 -0.24
CA LEU A 491 -10.93 -1.35 -1.35
C LEU A 491 -11.63 -0.08 -1.86
N ALA A 492 -12.06 0.79 -0.96
CA ALA A 492 -12.65 2.08 -1.31
C ALA A 492 -11.67 2.97 -2.09
N GLN A 493 -10.38 3.00 -1.69
CA GLN A 493 -9.34 3.70 -2.45
C GLN A 493 -9.09 3.09 -3.84
N ALA A 494 -9.09 1.76 -3.97
CA ALA A 494 -8.93 1.07 -5.26
C ALA A 494 -10.11 1.35 -6.20
N ALA A 495 -11.34 1.25 -5.71
CA ALA A 495 -12.55 1.60 -6.48
C ALA A 495 -12.52 3.08 -6.94
N HIS A 496 -12.07 3.99 -6.07
CA HIS A 496 -11.88 5.40 -6.43
C HIS A 496 -10.80 5.60 -7.50
N ARG A 497 -9.71 4.82 -7.49
CA ARG A 497 -8.67 4.85 -8.54
C ARG A 497 -9.30 4.57 -9.91
N ILE A 498 -10.11 3.52 -10.01
CA ILE A 498 -10.79 3.11 -11.24
C ILE A 498 -11.71 4.24 -11.74
N LEU A 499 -12.50 4.84 -10.84
CA LEU A 499 -13.35 5.99 -11.18
C LEU A 499 -12.54 7.19 -11.70
N LEU A 500 -11.44 7.56 -11.05
CA LEU A 500 -10.61 8.69 -11.49
C LEU A 500 -9.91 8.39 -12.83
N THR A 501 -9.55 7.13 -13.10
CA THR A 501 -9.07 6.68 -14.42
C THR A 501 -10.15 6.83 -15.50
N ARG A 502 -11.43 6.52 -15.20
CA ARG A 502 -12.56 6.77 -16.13
C ARG A 502 -12.73 8.27 -16.38
N VAL A 503 -12.76 9.10 -15.34
CA VAL A 503 -12.81 10.57 -15.46
C VAL A 503 -11.71 11.10 -16.39
N LYS A 504 -10.47 10.60 -16.26
CA LYS A 504 -9.37 10.93 -17.17
C LYS A 504 -9.64 10.50 -18.61
N GLN A 505 -10.06 9.25 -18.83
CA GLN A 505 -10.31 8.70 -20.15
C GLN A 505 -11.53 9.32 -20.86
N SER A 506 -12.50 9.83 -20.10
CA SER A 506 -13.75 10.37 -20.63
C SER A 506 -13.78 11.89 -20.78
N LEU A 507 -13.15 12.66 -19.88
CA LEU A 507 -13.31 14.13 -19.86
C LEU A 507 -12.08 14.92 -20.34
N TYR A 508 -10.87 14.35 -20.37
CA TYR A 508 -9.61 15.08 -20.61
C TYR A 508 -9.18 15.13 -22.09
N PHE A 509 -10.15 15.06 -23.00
CA PHE A 509 -9.94 15.23 -24.44
C PHE A 509 -10.83 16.35 -24.96
N ILE A 510 -10.24 17.46 -25.39
CA ILE A 510 -10.94 18.64 -25.89
C ILE A 510 -10.70 18.77 -27.39
N ALA A 511 -11.75 18.69 -28.20
CA ALA A 511 -11.68 19.16 -29.59
C ALA A 511 -11.97 20.67 -29.62
N GLU A 512 -11.12 21.45 -30.29
CA GLU A 512 -11.01 22.91 -30.14
C GLU A 512 -12.30 23.74 -30.33
N ARG A 513 -13.41 23.18 -30.87
CA ARG A 513 -14.63 23.95 -31.16
C ARG A 513 -15.99 23.33 -30.79
N GLU A 514 -16.17 22.00 -30.81
CA GLU A 514 -17.53 21.42 -30.71
C GLU A 514 -17.72 20.19 -29.80
N ASN A 515 -16.65 19.55 -29.29
CA ASN A 515 -16.77 18.37 -28.42
C ASN A 515 -16.08 18.59 -27.06
N PHE A 516 -16.73 19.38 -26.21
CA PHE A 516 -16.54 19.31 -24.75
C PHE A 516 -17.33 18.12 -24.19
N PRO A 517 -17.02 17.62 -22.98
CA PRO A 517 -17.76 16.51 -22.39
C PRO A 517 -19.26 16.85 -22.29
N SER A 518 -20.12 15.94 -22.74
CA SER A 518 -21.57 16.21 -22.71
C SER A 518 -22.06 16.35 -21.27
N ALA A 519 -23.12 17.13 -21.08
CA ALA A 519 -23.77 17.25 -19.76
C ALA A 519 -24.21 15.87 -19.23
N SER A 520 -24.63 14.95 -20.10
CA SER A 520 -24.97 13.56 -19.73
C SER A 520 -23.77 12.75 -19.24
N LEU A 521 -22.61 12.85 -19.91
CA LEU A 521 -21.38 12.17 -19.51
C LEU A 521 -20.85 12.72 -18.18
N THR A 522 -20.93 14.04 -18.01
CA THR A 522 -20.49 14.73 -16.79
C THR A 522 -21.39 14.39 -15.59
N ALA A 523 -22.70 14.40 -15.79
CA ALA A 523 -23.67 13.95 -14.79
C ALA A 523 -23.48 12.47 -14.40
N GLU A 524 -23.11 11.60 -15.35
CA GLU A 524 -22.79 10.21 -15.07
C GLU A 524 -21.49 10.05 -14.25
N MET A 525 -20.46 10.86 -14.50
CA MET A 525 -19.24 10.87 -13.67
C MET A 525 -19.53 11.32 -12.22
N HIS A 526 -20.35 12.36 -12.04
CA HIS A 526 -20.83 12.77 -10.72
C HIS A 526 -21.69 11.67 -10.06
N HIS A 527 -22.58 11.02 -10.82
CA HIS A 527 -23.42 9.94 -10.30
C HIS A 527 -22.59 8.76 -9.78
N GLN A 528 -21.57 8.31 -10.53
CA GLN A 528 -20.66 7.25 -10.09
C GLN A 528 -19.85 7.66 -8.85
N LEU A 529 -19.48 8.95 -8.71
CA LEU A 529 -18.78 9.46 -7.53
C LEU A 529 -19.66 9.47 -6.27
N GLU A 530 -20.91 9.94 -6.39
CA GLU A 530 -21.88 9.89 -5.28
C GLU A 530 -22.27 8.46 -4.94
N GLN A 531 -22.40 7.57 -5.93
CA GLN A 531 -22.67 6.15 -5.71
C GLN A 531 -21.50 5.47 -4.97
N TRP A 532 -20.24 5.78 -5.33
CA TRP A 532 -19.07 5.35 -4.58
C TRP A 532 -19.13 5.84 -3.12
N ARG A 533 -19.43 7.13 -2.89
CA ARG A 533 -19.54 7.74 -1.55
C ARG A 533 -20.64 7.07 -0.72
N ALA A 534 -21.82 6.88 -1.29
CA ALA A 534 -22.97 6.23 -0.65
C ALA A 534 -22.74 4.73 -0.36
N SER A 535 -21.88 4.07 -1.14
CA SER A 535 -21.56 2.65 -0.94
C SER A 535 -20.67 2.38 0.27
N LEU A 536 -19.90 3.37 0.75
CA LEU A 536 -18.92 3.19 1.83
C LEU A 536 -19.58 2.58 3.09
N PRO A 537 -18.88 1.70 3.84
CA PRO A 537 -19.41 1.15 5.09
C PRO A 537 -19.62 2.27 6.12
N GLN A 538 -20.59 2.10 7.02
CA GLN A 538 -20.97 3.14 8.00
C GLN A 538 -19.79 3.68 8.84
N THR A 539 -18.76 2.87 9.09
CA THR A 539 -17.54 3.25 9.82
C THR A 539 -16.54 4.10 9.01
N LEU A 540 -16.71 4.17 7.68
CA LEU A 540 -15.91 4.96 6.73
C LEU A 540 -16.73 6.03 6.00
N GLN A 541 -18.05 6.08 6.20
CA GLN A 541 -18.87 7.21 5.77
C GLN A 541 -18.45 8.46 6.53
N PHE A 542 -18.42 9.60 5.82
CA PHE A 542 -18.02 10.89 6.35
C PHE A 542 -19.03 11.96 5.96
N SER A 543 -19.34 12.85 6.89
CA SER A 543 -20.08 14.08 6.58
C SER A 543 -19.13 15.23 6.23
N ASP A 544 -19.64 16.24 5.53
CA ASP A 544 -18.82 17.39 5.09
C ASP A 544 -18.39 18.30 6.26
N ASN A 545 -18.96 18.12 7.46
CA ASN A 545 -18.68 18.93 8.66
C ASN A 545 -18.05 18.12 9.81
N GLU A 546 -17.68 16.85 9.58
CA GLU A 546 -17.08 16.00 10.62
C GLU A 546 -15.64 16.44 10.93
N SER A 547 -15.32 16.69 12.21
CA SER A 547 -13.94 16.84 12.68
C SER A 547 -13.23 15.48 12.70
N VAL A 548 -11.96 15.47 12.33
CA VAL A 548 -11.10 14.27 12.33
C VAL A 548 -10.40 14.08 13.69
N ASP A 549 -10.54 15.05 14.61
CA ASP A 549 -9.68 15.20 15.80
C ASP A 549 -9.98 14.17 16.92
N GLU A 550 -11.12 13.47 16.86
CA GLU A 550 -11.48 12.38 17.79
C GLU A 550 -11.02 10.98 17.33
N SER A 551 -10.08 10.90 16.38
CA SER A 551 -9.57 9.62 15.85
C SER A 551 -8.66 8.89 16.86
N PRO A 552 -8.76 7.56 17.03
CA PRO A 552 -7.99 6.85 18.07
C PRO A 552 -6.53 6.53 17.72
N SER A 553 -6.09 6.70 16.46
CA SER A 553 -4.69 6.52 16.05
C SER A 553 -4.36 7.25 14.73
N PRO A 554 -3.07 7.41 14.37
CA PRO A 554 -2.67 8.05 13.11
C PRO A 554 -3.31 7.41 11.87
N ALA A 555 -3.44 6.07 11.84
CA ALA A 555 -4.09 5.37 10.73
C ALA A 555 -5.57 5.74 10.57
N HIS A 556 -6.29 6.00 11.67
CA HIS A 556 -7.70 6.40 11.60
C HIS A 556 -7.86 7.83 11.06
N VAL A 557 -7.01 8.76 11.51
CA VAL A 557 -6.94 10.14 10.97
C VAL A 557 -6.71 10.07 9.46
N ILE A 558 -5.66 9.35 9.05
CA ILE A 558 -5.26 9.22 7.65
C ILE A 558 -6.37 8.54 6.83
N ALA A 559 -6.98 7.46 7.32
CA ALA A 559 -8.00 6.73 6.57
C ALA A 559 -9.26 7.57 6.29
N LYS A 560 -9.77 8.28 7.31
CA LYS A 560 -10.88 9.23 7.14
C LYS A 560 -10.50 10.37 6.18
N ALA A 561 -9.35 11.00 6.42
CA ALA A 561 -8.89 12.13 5.62
C ALA A 561 -8.67 11.75 4.15
N MET A 562 -8.08 10.59 3.87
CA MET A 562 -7.80 10.11 2.51
C MET A 562 -9.06 9.86 1.70
N LEU A 563 -10.11 9.23 2.24
CA LEU A 563 -11.34 8.98 1.48
C LEU A 563 -12.08 10.29 1.17
N ARG A 564 -12.19 11.19 2.16
CA ARG A 564 -12.82 12.50 1.98
C ARG A 564 -12.04 13.40 1.01
N SER A 565 -10.70 13.41 1.09
CA SER A 565 -9.86 14.16 0.16
C SER A 565 -9.95 13.59 -1.26
N ARG A 566 -9.99 12.27 -1.42
CA ARG A 566 -10.19 11.62 -2.74
C ARG A 566 -11.51 12.06 -3.39
N TYR A 567 -12.61 12.03 -2.66
CA TYR A 567 -13.92 12.53 -3.13
C TYR A 567 -13.86 13.98 -3.65
N LEU A 568 -13.23 14.86 -2.86
CA LEU A 568 -13.05 16.27 -3.21
C LEU A 568 -12.14 16.45 -4.46
N VAL A 569 -11.02 15.74 -4.51
CA VAL A 569 -10.12 15.65 -5.68
C VAL A 569 -10.88 15.20 -6.93
N ALA A 570 -11.77 14.20 -6.84
CA ALA A 570 -12.56 13.75 -7.97
C ALA A 570 -13.54 14.83 -8.47
N LYS A 571 -14.26 15.53 -7.57
CA LYS A 571 -15.09 16.69 -7.94
C LYS A 571 -14.28 17.76 -8.67
N PHE A 572 -13.11 18.10 -8.15
CA PHE A 572 -12.19 19.06 -8.77
C PHE A 572 -11.74 18.62 -10.17
N HIS A 573 -11.32 17.36 -10.32
CA HIS A 573 -10.89 16.84 -11.61
C HIS A 573 -12.03 16.70 -12.63
N ILE A 574 -13.29 16.51 -12.21
CA ILE A 574 -14.47 16.55 -13.10
C ILE A 574 -14.70 17.98 -13.63
N GLY A 575 -14.57 19.01 -12.78
CA GLY A 575 -14.74 20.41 -13.20
C GLY A 575 -13.56 21.02 -13.98
N ARG A 576 -12.33 20.51 -13.81
CA ARG A 576 -11.10 21.10 -14.39
C ARG A 576 -11.09 21.22 -15.94
N PRO A 577 -11.67 20.31 -16.75
CA PRO A 577 -11.82 20.52 -18.19
C PRO A 577 -12.71 21.72 -18.56
N PHE A 578 -13.76 21.99 -17.78
CA PHE A 578 -14.61 23.17 -17.96
C PHE A 578 -13.88 24.45 -17.53
N LEU A 579 -13.01 24.37 -16.54
CA LEU A 579 -12.15 25.50 -16.15
C LEU A 579 -11.13 25.82 -17.25
N TYR A 580 -10.55 24.80 -17.89
CA TYR A 580 -9.75 25.01 -19.10
C TYR A 580 -10.56 25.70 -20.21
N LYS A 581 -11.83 25.27 -20.42
CA LYS A 581 -12.73 25.91 -21.39
C LYS A 581 -12.94 27.39 -21.07
N ALA A 582 -13.36 27.71 -19.85
CA ALA A 582 -13.65 29.08 -19.44
C ALA A 582 -12.45 30.02 -19.62
N LEU A 583 -11.23 29.53 -19.32
CA LEU A 583 -9.99 30.30 -19.48
C LEU A 583 -9.60 30.54 -20.96
N HIS A 584 -9.89 29.62 -21.88
CA HIS A 584 -9.43 29.70 -23.28
C HIS A 584 -10.52 30.07 -24.30
N ALA A 585 -11.79 29.88 -23.94
CA ALA A 585 -12.95 30.06 -24.80
C ALA A 585 -14.18 30.59 -24.00
N PRO A 586 -14.05 31.71 -23.25
CA PRO A 586 -15.14 32.24 -22.41
C PRO A 586 -16.41 32.55 -23.22
N THR A 587 -16.26 33.04 -24.46
CA THR A 587 -17.38 33.33 -25.39
C THR A 587 -18.19 32.11 -25.81
N TYR A 588 -17.68 30.90 -25.58
CA TYR A 588 -18.33 29.63 -25.88
C TYR A 588 -18.70 28.84 -24.62
N THR A 589 -18.45 29.41 -23.43
CA THR A 589 -18.75 28.79 -22.14
C THR A 589 -20.12 29.25 -21.66
N ASN A 590 -21.01 28.30 -21.32
CA ASN A 590 -22.36 28.60 -20.87
C ASN A 590 -22.52 28.49 -19.34
N ASP A 591 -23.64 28.97 -18.79
CA ASP A 591 -23.91 29.02 -17.34
C ASP A 591 -23.80 27.66 -16.64
N ALA A 592 -24.19 26.57 -17.30
CA ALA A 592 -24.06 25.22 -16.74
C ALA A 592 -22.59 24.79 -16.66
N GLU A 593 -21.76 25.16 -17.63
CA GLU A 593 -20.32 24.90 -17.62
C GLU A 593 -19.59 25.77 -16.57
N TYR A 594 -19.97 27.04 -16.40
CA TYR A 594 -19.49 27.83 -15.25
C TYR A 594 -19.93 27.24 -13.90
N ASN A 595 -21.07 26.53 -13.85
CA ASN A 595 -21.48 25.81 -12.65
C ASN A 595 -20.61 24.57 -12.40
N GLU A 596 -20.22 23.80 -13.43
CA GLU A 596 -19.23 22.73 -13.29
C GLU A 596 -17.86 23.26 -12.82
N VAL A 597 -17.44 24.44 -13.29
CA VAL A 597 -16.25 25.12 -12.76
C VAL A 597 -16.41 25.44 -11.27
N ARG A 598 -17.53 26.05 -10.87
CA ARG A 598 -17.81 26.43 -9.47
C ARG A 598 -17.85 25.21 -8.53
N GLU A 599 -18.49 24.12 -8.95
CA GLU A 599 -18.52 22.87 -8.17
C GLU A 599 -17.17 22.15 -8.14
N GLY A 600 -16.40 22.22 -9.24
CA GLY A 600 -15.03 21.74 -9.29
C GLY A 600 -14.12 22.51 -8.34
N LEU A 601 -14.18 23.84 -8.33
CA LEU A 601 -13.39 24.69 -7.43
C LEU A 601 -13.78 24.49 -5.96
N ARG A 602 -15.07 24.31 -5.66
CA ARG A 602 -15.52 23.88 -4.31
C ARG A 602 -14.94 22.52 -3.93
N GLY A 603 -14.88 21.58 -4.87
CA GLY A 603 -14.16 20.31 -4.73
C GLY A 603 -12.65 20.46 -4.55
N GLY A 604 -12.04 21.55 -5.02
CA GLY A 604 -10.62 21.84 -4.83
C GLY A 604 -10.25 22.33 -3.42
N MET A 605 -11.24 22.67 -2.59
CA MET A 605 -10.99 23.33 -1.30
C MET A 605 -11.02 22.38 -0.10
N TYR A 606 -10.23 22.76 0.92
CA TYR A 606 -10.23 22.16 2.26
C TYR A 606 -10.09 20.64 2.30
N TRP A 607 -9.17 20.10 1.49
CA TRP A 607 -8.82 18.67 1.49
C TRP A 607 -8.25 18.25 2.85
N PRO A 608 -8.90 17.34 3.59
CA PRO A 608 -8.44 16.96 4.94
C PRO A 608 -7.01 16.43 5.03
N THR A 609 -6.45 15.83 3.97
CA THR A 609 -5.05 15.36 3.94
C THR A 609 -4.02 16.49 3.98
N THR A 610 -4.42 17.73 3.66
CA THR A 610 -3.55 18.92 3.67
C THR A 610 -3.91 19.89 4.80
N MET A 611 -4.60 19.40 5.84
CA MET A 611 -5.05 20.17 7.00
C MET A 611 -4.89 19.39 8.33
N GLY A 612 -4.97 20.12 9.45
CA GLY A 612 -5.09 19.57 10.80
C GLY A 612 -4.01 18.52 11.16
N LEU A 613 -4.44 17.43 11.79
CA LEU A 613 -3.55 16.35 12.21
C LEU A 613 -2.78 15.69 11.04
N CYS A 614 -3.29 15.71 9.80
CA CYS A 614 -2.56 15.17 8.64
C CYS A 614 -1.33 16.01 8.27
N THR A 615 -1.39 17.34 8.39
CA THR A 615 -0.22 18.21 8.17
C THR A 615 0.68 18.36 9.39
N GLN A 616 0.20 17.98 10.57
CA GLN A 616 1.04 17.80 11.74
C GLN A 616 1.85 16.48 11.64
N MET A 617 1.21 15.38 11.24
CA MET A 617 1.83 14.04 11.10
C MET A 617 2.52 13.83 9.75
N LEU A 618 3.44 14.72 9.37
CA LEU A 618 4.15 14.61 8.09
C LEU A 618 4.95 13.31 7.96
N SER A 619 5.37 12.65 9.05
CA SER A 619 6.10 11.37 8.98
C SER A 619 5.26 10.19 8.47
N ALA A 620 3.93 10.32 8.39
CA ALA A 620 3.04 9.29 7.83
C ALA A 620 2.07 9.78 6.74
N LEU A 621 2.10 11.05 6.35
CA LEU A 621 1.20 11.61 5.33
C LEU A 621 1.35 10.86 3.98
N PRO A 622 0.34 10.10 3.51
CA PRO A 622 0.45 9.35 2.27
C PRO A 622 0.48 10.28 1.06
N LEU A 623 1.19 9.90 0.00
CA LEU A 623 1.25 10.64 -1.27
C LEU A 623 1.70 12.10 -1.14
N LYS A 624 2.49 12.44 -0.10
CA LYS A 624 2.94 13.80 0.23
C LYS A 624 3.44 14.62 -0.97
N PHE A 625 4.23 14.01 -1.86
CA PHE A 625 4.67 14.62 -3.12
C PHE A 625 3.48 15.02 -4.01
N GLY A 626 2.57 14.08 -4.31
CA GLY A 626 1.39 14.32 -5.13
C GLY A 626 0.46 15.39 -4.55
N TRP A 627 0.30 15.45 -3.22
CA TRP A 627 -0.43 16.55 -2.58
C TRP A 627 0.22 17.92 -2.83
N CYS A 628 1.56 18.01 -2.80
CA CYS A 628 2.27 19.24 -3.12
C CYS A 628 2.09 19.66 -4.59
N CYS A 629 2.18 18.72 -5.54
CA CYS A 629 1.93 18.98 -6.96
C CYS A 629 0.49 19.48 -7.19
N GLN A 630 -0.49 18.85 -6.54
CA GLN A 630 -1.90 19.24 -6.61
C GLN A 630 -2.19 20.59 -5.95
N CYS A 631 -1.48 20.94 -4.88
CA CYS A 631 -1.50 22.28 -4.32
C CYS A 631 -0.90 23.31 -5.31
N PHE A 632 0.24 23.01 -5.94
CA PHE A 632 0.90 23.89 -6.91
C PHE A 632 -0.03 24.27 -8.07
N GLY A 633 -0.61 23.28 -8.77
CA GLY A 633 -1.52 23.57 -9.88
C GLY A 633 -2.76 24.34 -9.46
N GLN A 634 -3.29 24.09 -8.25
CA GLN A 634 -4.46 24.81 -7.75
C GLN A 634 -4.16 26.26 -7.40
N VAL A 635 -3.03 26.57 -6.74
CA VAL A 635 -2.63 27.96 -6.47
C VAL A 635 -2.56 28.76 -7.77
N LEU A 636 -2.00 28.17 -8.84
CA LEU A 636 -1.99 28.79 -10.17
C LEU A 636 -3.40 29.03 -10.73
N LEU A 637 -4.30 28.05 -10.63
CA LEU A 637 -5.67 28.19 -11.11
C LEU A 637 -6.42 29.27 -10.33
N PHE A 638 -6.36 29.28 -9.00
CA PHE A 638 -7.01 30.32 -8.18
C PHE A 638 -6.49 31.72 -8.51
N HIS A 639 -5.16 31.90 -8.63
CA HIS A 639 -4.58 33.21 -9.01
C HIS A 639 -4.91 33.63 -10.45
N ALA A 640 -5.04 32.68 -11.39
CA ALA A 640 -5.43 32.95 -12.76
C ALA A 640 -6.93 33.31 -12.87
N ILE A 641 -7.82 32.61 -12.17
CA ILE A 641 -9.25 32.94 -12.13
C ILE A 641 -9.46 34.33 -11.51
N ALA A 642 -8.81 34.62 -10.39
CA ALA A 642 -8.92 35.91 -9.71
C ALA A 642 -8.39 37.11 -10.52
N ARG A 643 -7.57 36.86 -11.54
CA ARG A 643 -7.02 37.86 -12.47
C ARG A 643 -7.64 37.77 -13.87
N SER A 644 -8.61 36.88 -14.10
CA SER A 644 -9.26 36.69 -15.39
C SER A 644 -10.00 37.96 -15.84
N PRO A 645 -9.97 38.35 -17.13
CA PRO A 645 -10.80 39.44 -17.64
C PRO A 645 -12.30 39.07 -17.72
N ASP A 646 -12.66 37.79 -17.60
CA ASP A 646 -14.04 37.32 -17.59
C ASP A 646 -14.64 37.32 -16.18
N ALA A 647 -15.64 38.18 -15.98
CA ALA A 647 -16.36 38.32 -14.71
C ALA A 647 -17.14 37.06 -14.33
N ASN A 648 -17.72 36.33 -15.29
CA ASN A 648 -18.46 35.10 -15.00
C ASN A 648 -17.54 34.03 -14.41
N LEU A 649 -16.30 33.95 -14.91
CA LEU A 649 -15.27 33.08 -14.37
C LEU A 649 -14.81 33.54 -12.98
N GLN A 650 -14.62 34.85 -12.73
CA GLN A 650 -14.30 35.35 -11.38
C GLN A 650 -15.38 34.95 -10.35
N GLU A 651 -16.66 35.03 -10.71
CA GLU A 651 -17.81 34.62 -9.88
C GLU A 651 -17.91 33.09 -9.62
N THR A 652 -17.02 32.27 -10.17
CA THR A 652 -16.89 30.86 -9.79
C THR A 652 -16.01 30.64 -8.56
N LEU A 653 -15.21 31.63 -8.14
CA LEU A 653 -14.34 31.53 -6.97
C LEU A 653 -15.16 31.29 -5.69
N PRO A 654 -14.92 30.19 -4.95
CA PRO A 654 -15.64 29.95 -3.71
C PRO A 654 -15.12 30.84 -2.57
N ALA A 655 -15.98 31.10 -1.58
CA ALA A 655 -15.61 31.88 -0.41
C ALA A 655 -14.46 31.21 0.37
N GLY A 656 -13.46 32.00 0.78
CA GLY A 656 -12.28 31.54 1.52
C GLY A 656 -11.15 30.98 0.65
N TRP A 657 -11.20 31.12 -0.69
CA TRP A 657 -10.13 30.61 -1.56
C TRP A 657 -8.74 31.20 -1.23
N GLN A 658 -8.65 32.45 -0.75
CA GLN A 658 -7.39 33.05 -0.33
C GLN A 658 -6.81 32.36 0.92
N GLU A 659 -7.65 32.04 1.91
CA GLU A 659 -7.24 31.28 3.09
C GLU A 659 -6.77 29.87 2.68
N TRP A 660 -7.48 29.25 1.74
CA TRP A 660 -7.09 27.96 1.18
C TRP A 660 -5.75 27.98 0.45
N VAL A 661 -5.47 29.02 -0.34
CA VAL A 661 -4.15 29.24 -0.95
C VAL A 661 -3.06 29.33 0.12
N GLN A 662 -3.29 30.05 1.22
CA GLN A 662 -2.34 30.14 2.33
C GLN A 662 -2.12 28.80 3.04
N ILE A 663 -3.14 27.94 3.15
CA ILE A 663 -3.01 26.57 3.67
C ILE A 663 -2.17 25.71 2.73
N MET A 664 -2.46 25.75 1.42
CA MET A 664 -1.68 25.04 0.40
C MET A 664 -0.20 25.47 0.38
N MET A 665 0.07 26.77 0.44
CA MET A 665 1.43 27.31 0.49
C MET A 665 2.23 26.83 1.70
N LYS A 666 1.61 26.74 2.89
CA LYS A 666 2.25 26.21 4.10
C LYS A 666 2.63 24.74 4.00
N LEU A 667 1.81 23.91 3.33
CA LEU A 667 2.16 22.51 3.08
C LEU A 667 3.37 22.41 2.14
N ILE A 668 3.35 23.15 1.02
CA ILE A 668 4.46 23.18 0.06
C ILE A 668 5.75 23.68 0.75
N GLU A 669 5.69 24.76 1.55
CA GLU A 669 6.84 25.27 2.32
C GLU A 669 7.40 24.24 3.30
N SER A 670 6.53 23.50 3.98
CA SER A 670 6.94 22.46 4.93
C SER A 670 7.66 21.31 4.22
N CYS A 671 7.17 20.91 3.04
CA CYS A 671 7.72 19.84 2.22
C CYS A 671 8.95 20.25 1.39
N ALA A 672 9.13 21.53 1.09
CA ALA A 672 10.28 22.07 0.35
C ALA A 672 11.63 21.77 1.02
N ARG A 673 11.64 21.58 2.34
CA ARG A 673 12.86 21.22 3.11
C ARG A 673 13.40 19.83 2.72
N ASP A 674 12.51 18.93 2.32
CA ASP A 674 12.79 17.52 2.07
C ASP A 674 12.78 17.16 0.56
N SER A 675 12.46 18.10 -0.33
CA SER A 675 12.50 17.89 -1.79
C SER A 675 12.93 19.16 -2.52
N PRO A 676 14.07 19.16 -3.24
CA PRO A 676 14.49 20.30 -4.05
C PRO A 676 13.51 20.60 -5.21
N GLY A 677 12.78 19.60 -5.71
CA GLY A 677 11.69 19.83 -6.66
C GLY A 677 10.56 20.68 -6.06
N ILE A 678 10.05 20.28 -4.88
CA ILE A 678 9.01 21.03 -4.16
C ILE A 678 9.52 22.40 -3.68
N ALA A 679 10.82 22.52 -3.36
CA ALA A 679 11.43 23.82 -3.09
C ALA A 679 11.35 24.76 -4.31
N LYS A 680 11.56 24.24 -5.52
CA LYS A 680 11.43 25.05 -6.74
C LYS A 680 9.98 25.45 -7.01
N ASP A 681 9.02 24.57 -6.71
CA ASP A 681 7.60 24.91 -6.76
C ASP A 681 7.26 26.06 -5.81
N PHE A 682 7.76 26.00 -4.56
CA PHE A 682 7.56 27.08 -3.58
C PHE A 682 8.19 28.41 -4.03
N GLU A 683 9.41 28.38 -4.56
CA GLU A 683 10.07 29.57 -5.13
C GLU A 683 9.23 30.22 -6.25
N LEU A 684 8.68 29.41 -7.16
CA LEU A 684 7.84 29.90 -8.25
C LEU A 684 6.54 30.50 -7.72
N LEU A 685 5.80 29.80 -6.84
CA LEU A 685 4.51 30.29 -6.33
C LEU A 685 4.63 31.62 -5.56
N ARG A 686 5.76 31.88 -4.91
CA ARG A 686 6.02 33.16 -4.23
C ARG A 686 6.10 34.38 -5.17
N LEU A 687 6.20 34.16 -6.49
CA LEU A 687 6.16 35.23 -7.50
C LEU A 687 4.72 35.64 -7.86
N LEU A 688 3.69 35.02 -7.26
CA LEU A 688 2.27 35.29 -7.54
C LEU A 688 1.62 36.33 -6.59
N ASP A 689 2.34 36.70 -5.53
CA ASP A 689 1.95 37.69 -4.51
C ASP A 689 2.56 39.09 -4.77
N VAL A 690 3.19 39.26 -5.95
CA VAL A 690 3.75 40.53 -6.46
C VAL A 690 2.71 41.30 -7.26
#